data_AF-A0A5E4NMW4-F1
#
_entry.id   AF-A0A5E4NMW4-F1
#
_cell.length_a   1.000
_cell.length_b   1.000
_cell.length_c   1.000
_cell.angle_alpha   90.00
_cell.angle_beta   90.00
_cell.angle_gamma   90.00
#
_symmetry.space_group_name_H-M   'P 1'
#
loop_
_entity.id
_entity.type
_entity.pdbx_description
1 polymer ?
#
loop_
_entity_poly.entity_id
_entity_poly.type
_entity_poly.pdbx_seq_one_letter_code
_entity_poly.pdbx_strand_id
1 'polypeptide(L)'
;MFLFCSGWWLYITVTCSIICIVIYNFCTSTFSKWEKLNVPYVRPIPLFGNYFKVALGFEHQLDLYKRIYNEFTGHKYAGLFQMRTPYLMIRDPEIINRIIIRDFSYFPNHGVYTDLSVNPLSSSLFNTETPQWNAARHKLSPAFTSGKLKLMYEQIKECGDELMKNISKSVLEHTNNEMEVVDVLGKFSTDVIGTCAFGLQLNAINDDNSEFRKYGKSLFTPSLRVLLRELSLMISPALLKVIKIKEFPAEACEFFHSVFHETITYREKNNIVRNDFVQALMQTRRDLVLNENVHPNDKLTETHILANAFGIFFAGSDTVSTVLSFCLYELALAKNIQDKCREEIKSQISKHNGVIDYTFLTDLNYLDMVLKETLRKYPPDYTLSRQAAQTYHVPYDSLVIEKGQNIIIPLHSLHYDPQYYPNPEVFDPERFSPEEKSKLVKGTYLPFGDGPRICIGIRFAEMEMKLALFEILSKFELEPCGKTDIPLKFNKKAIMVMPENGIWLKFKEIFNKLTETHILANAFGIFFAGSDTVSTVLSFCLYELALAKNIQDKCREEIKSQISKHNGVIDYTFLTDLNYLDMVLKETLRKYPPGYTLSRQAAQTYHVPYDSLVIEKGQNIIIPLHSLHYDPQYYPNPEVFDPERFSPEEKSKLVKGTYLPFGDGPRICIGIRFAEMEMKLALFEILSKFELEPCGKTDIPLKFNKKAIMVMPENGIWLKFKEIFS
;
A
#
# COMPACT_ATOMS: atom_id res chain seq x y z
N MET A 1 46.87 53.57 -53.81
CA MET A 1 46.74 52.44 -54.74
C MET A 1 46.37 51.21 -53.92
N PHE A 2 45.08 51.03 -53.68
CA PHE A 2 44.49 49.91 -52.93
C PHE A 2 44.13 48.81 -53.93
N LEU A 3 44.80 47.66 -53.92
CA LEU A 3 44.38 46.46 -54.66
C LEU A 3 45.03 45.21 -54.02
N PHE A 4 44.75 44.97 -52.74
CA PHE A 4 45.00 43.67 -52.08
C PHE A 4 43.93 43.47 -51.02
N CYS A 5 42.73 43.00 -51.41
CA CYS A 5 41.75 42.35 -50.52
C CYS A 5 40.45 42.05 -51.31
N SER A 6 40.26 40.87 -51.90
CA SER A 6 38.91 40.46 -52.37
C SER A 6 38.68 38.97 -52.69
N GLY A 7 39.49 38.01 -52.20
CA GLY A 7 39.32 36.57 -52.56
C GLY A 7 39.13 35.58 -51.39
N TRP A 8 39.44 35.95 -50.15
CA TRP A 8 39.46 34.99 -49.02
C TRP A 8 38.07 34.44 -48.67
N TRP A 9 37.02 35.24 -48.88
CA TRP A 9 35.63 34.83 -48.68
C TRP A 9 35.17 33.77 -49.70
N LEU A 10 35.76 33.69 -50.90
CA LEU A 10 35.48 32.64 -51.89
C LEU A 10 36.01 31.27 -51.41
N TYR A 11 37.22 31.22 -50.86
CA TYR A 11 37.76 29.97 -50.29
C TYR A 11 36.96 29.49 -49.09
N ILE A 12 36.52 30.42 -48.22
CA ILE A 12 35.67 30.10 -47.08
C ILE A 12 34.31 29.58 -47.56
N THR A 13 33.65 30.26 -48.51
CA THR A 13 32.33 29.85 -49.02
C THR A 13 32.37 28.52 -49.76
N VAL A 14 33.40 28.25 -50.57
CA VAL A 14 33.59 26.94 -51.23
C VAL A 14 33.84 25.84 -50.20
N THR A 15 34.69 26.08 -49.20
CA THR A 15 34.98 25.10 -48.15
C THR A 15 33.72 24.81 -47.32
N CYS A 16 32.99 25.83 -46.89
CA CYS A 16 31.71 25.67 -46.20
C CYS A 16 30.69 24.91 -47.04
N SER A 17 30.61 25.19 -48.35
CA SER A 17 29.69 24.49 -49.26
C SER A 17 30.04 23.00 -49.40
N ILE A 18 31.33 22.67 -49.54
CA ILE A 18 31.79 21.27 -49.56
C ILE A 18 31.46 20.57 -48.25
N ILE A 19 31.73 21.21 -47.11
CA ILE A 19 31.39 20.67 -45.78
C ILE A 19 29.88 20.45 -45.67
N CYS A 20 29.05 21.40 -46.08
CA CYS A 20 27.59 21.26 -46.07
C CYS A 20 27.11 20.11 -46.97
N ILE A 21 27.68 19.93 -48.16
CA ILE A 21 27.34 18.81 -49.07
C ILE A 21 27.75 17.48 -48.45
N VAL A 22 28.95 17.38 -47.87
CA VAL A 22 29.42 16.16 -47.20
C VAL A 22 28.53 15.82 -46.02
N ILE A 23 28.19 16.80 -45.17
CA ILE A 23 27.28 16.61 -44.04
C ILE A 23 25.89 16.19 -44.53
N TYR A 24 25.35 16.87 -45.55
CA TYR A 24 24.05 16.53 -46.12
C TYR A 24 24.01 15.10 -46.65
N ASN A 25 24.98 14.71 -47.48
CA ASN A 25 25.07 13.35 -48.04
C ASN A 25 25.29 12.30 -46.96
N PHE A 26 26.13 12.59 -45.96
CA PHE A 26 26.29 11.73 -44.80
C PHE A 26 24.95 11.52 -44.10
N CYS A 27 24.25 12.61 -43.73
CA CYS A 27 22.96 12.56 -43.05
C CYS A 27 21.87 11.83 -43.84
N THR A 28 21.78 12.02 -45.15
CA THR A 28 20.68 11.48 -45.97
C THR A 28 20.94 10.09 -46.55
N SER A 29 22.18 9.60 -46.52
CA SER A 29 22.58 8.31 -47.10
C SER A 29 21.75 7.09 -46.68
N THR A 30 21.14 7.11 -45.49
CA THR A 30 20.33 6.00 -44.96
C THR A 30 18.82 6.15 -45.21
N PHE A 31 18.36 7.32 -45.69
CA PHE A 31 16.94 7.67 -45.74
C PHE A 31 16.12 6.88 -46.77
N SER A 32 16.79 6.20 -47.71
CA SER A 32 16.14 5.32 -48.69
C SER A 32 15.79 3.93 -48.14
N LYS A 33 16.14 3.59 -46.89
CA LYS A 33 15.95 2.23 -46.37
C LYS A 33 14.49 1.77 -46.42
N TRP A 34 13.57 2.56 -45.86
CA TRP A 34 12.17 2.15 -45.76
C TRP A 34 11.47 2.10 -47.11
N GLU A 35 11.82 3.01 -48.02
CA GLU A 35 11.37 2.97 -49.40
C GLU A 35 11.79 1.66 -50.11
N LYS A 36 13.06 1.24 -49.96
CA LYS A 36 13.57 -0.03 -50.53
C LYS A 36 12.88 -1.26 -49.96
N LEU A 37 12.45 -1.21 -48.70
CA LEU A 37 11.74 -2.30 -48.02
C LEU A 37 10.22 -2.22 -48.18
N ASN A 38 9.71 -1.25 -48.95
CA ASN A 38 8.29 -0.98 -49.12
C ASN A 38 7.54 -0.83 -47.77
N VAL A 39 8.20 -0.17 -46.80
CA VAL A 39 7.67 0.13 -45.48
C VAL A 39 7.18 1.58 -45.46
N PRO A 40 5.91 1.88 -45.10
CA PRO A 40 5.44 3.25 -44.90
C PRO A 40 6.27 3.96 -43.84
N TYR A 41 6.68 5.21 -44.06
CA TYR A 41 7.57 5.91 -43.13
C TYR A 41 7.39 7.43 -43.15
N VAL A 42 7.70 8.09 -42.02
CA VAL A 42 7.70 9.56 -41.97
C VAL A 42 8.96 10.08 -42.65
N ARG A 43 8.79 10.99 -43.60
CA ARG A 43 9.93 11.61 -44.30
C ARG A 43 10.87 12.29 -43.29
N PRO A 44 12.14 11.86 -43.21
CA PRO A 44 13.11 12.46 -42.30
C PRO A 44 13.60 13.82 -42.81
N ILE A 45 13.96 14.71 -41.90
CA ILE A 45 14.70 15.92 -42.24
C ILE A 45 16.21 15.68 -42.14
N PRO A 46 17.03 16.30 -43.00
CA PRO A 46 18.49 16.23 -42.87
C PRO A 46 18.96 16.62 -41.46
N LEU A 47 20.05 16.01 -41.01
CA LEU A 47 20.61 16.10 -39.66
C LEU A 47 19.75 15.45 -38.57
N PHE A 48 18.45 15.74 -38.47
CA PHE A 48 17.63 15.37 -37.31
C PHE A 48 16.73 14.15 -37.49
N GLY A 49 16.58 13.62 -38.71
CA GLY A 49 15.63 12.53 -38.96
C GLY A 49 14.21 12.99 -38.62
N ASN A 50 13.51 12.28 -37.75
CA ASN A 50 12.19 12.69 -37.24
C ASN A 50 12.25 13.36 -35.85
N TYR A 51 13.44 13.58 -35.28
CA TYR A 51 13.65 13.98 -33.88
C TYR A 51 13.93 15.47 -33.68
N PHE A 52 13.73 16.32 -34.69
CA PHE A 52 14.08 17.75 -34.61
C PHE A 52 13.53 18.47 -33.38
N LYS A 53 12.23 18.34 -33.11
CA LYS A 53 11.59 18.99 -31.96
C LYS A 53 12.05 18.42 -30.63
N VAL A 54 12.31 17.11 -30.57
CA VAL A 54 12.84 16.42 -29.39
C VAL A 54 14.27 16.88 -29.10
N ALA A 55 15.12 16.95 -30.13
CA ALA A 55 16.50 17.43 -30.04
C ALA A 55 16.61 18.87 -29.52
N LEU A 56 15.64 19.73 -29.86
CA LEU A 56 15.55 21.10 -29.36
C LEU A 56 14.83 21.23 -28.01
N GLY A 57 14.31 20.13 -27.45
CA GLY A 57 13.56 20.13 -26.18
C GLY A 57 12.19 20.79 -26.27
N PHE A 58 11.62 20.93 -27.47
CA PHE A 58 10.29 21.51 -27.70
C PHE A 58 9.15 20.48 -27.54
N GLU A 59 9.46 19.19 -27.63
CA GLU A 59 8.51 18.08 -27.63
C GLU A 59 9.13 16.87 -26.90
N HIS A 60 8.34 16.12 -26.12
CA HIS A 60 8.78 14.87 -25.52
C HIS A 60 8.79 13.73 -26.56
N GLN A 61 9.65 12.73 -26.40
CA GLN A 61 9.73 11.61 -27.34
C GLN A 61 8.43 10.78 -27.41
N LEU A 62 7.69 10.71 -26.31
CA LEU A 62 6.33 10.14 -26.25
C LEU A 62 5.39 10.80 -27.26
N ASP A 63 5.37 12.14 -27.33
CA ASP A 63 4.48 12.89 -28.23
C ASP A 63 4.86 12.65 -29.69
N LEU A 64 6.16 12.59 -29.98
CA LEU A 64 6.67 12.21 -31.30
C LEU A 64 6.15 10.82 -31.70
N TYR A 65 6.27 9.82 -30.83
CA TYR A 65 5.79 8.48 -31.11
C TYR A 65 4.27 8.41 -31.25
N LYS A 66 3.51 9.10 -30.39
CA LYS A 66 2.04 9.19 -30.50
C LYS A 66 1.63 9.78 -31.84
N ARG A 67 2.31 10.85 -32.30
CA ARG A 67 2.06 11.46 -33.61
C ARG A 67 2.33 10.49 -34.77
N ILE A 68 3.51 9.85 -34.79
CA ILE A 68 3.87 8.88 -35.84
C ILE A 68 2.91 7.70 -35.83
N TYR A 69 2.59 7.16 -34.65
CA TYR A 69 1.65 6.05 -34.49
C TYR A 69 0.28 6.36 -35.10
N ASN A 70 -0.24 7.56 -34.86
CA ASN A 70 -1.54 7.99 -35.37
C ASN A 70 -1.52 8.26 -36.89
N GLU A 71 -0.42 8.81 -37.43
CA GLU A 71 -0.25 9.07 -38.86
C GLU A 71 -0.37 7.79 -39.70
N PHE A 72 0.08 6.65 -39.16
CA PHE A 72 0.03 5.35 -39.82
C PHE A 72 -1.15 4.48 -39.40
N THR A 73 -2.25 5.06 -38.90
CA THR A 73 -3.49 4.32 -38.62
C THR A 73 -3.86 3.42 -39.81
N GLY A 74 -4.23 2.17 -39.52
CA GLY A 74 -4.47 1.13 -40.54
C GLY A 74 -3.24 0.34 -41.01
N HIS A 75 -2.01 0.79 -40.74
CA HIS A 75 -0.79 0.05 -41.09
C HIS A 75 -0.24 -0.74 -39.90
N LYS A 76 0.26 -1.96 -40.14
CA LYS A 76 0.81 -2.84 -39.07
C LYS A 76 2.11 -2.32 -38.46
N TYR A 77 2.88 -1.54 -39.21
CA TYR A 77 4.18 -1.03 -38.83
C TYR A 77 4.52 0.23 -39.64
N ALA A 78 5.47 1.01 -39.15
CA ALA A 78 5.94 2.22 -39.79
C ALA A 78 7.45 2.41 -39.58
N GLY A 79 8.12 2.97 -40.58
CA GLY A 79 9.52 3.38 -40.50
C GLY A 79 9.66 4.79 -39.93
N LEU A 80 10.70 4.99 -39.14
CA LEU A 80 11.17 6.31 -38.74
C LEU A 80 12.70 6.33 -38.69
N PHE A 81 13.26 7.52 -38.54
CA PHE A 81 14.68 7.76 -38.43
C PHE A 81 14.99 8.57 -37.18
N GLN A 82 15.78 7.99 -36.29
CA GLN A 82 16.43 8.73 -35.22
C GLN A 82 17.74 9.29 -35.77
N MET A 83 17.65 10.54 -36.24
CA MET A 83 18.67 11.15 -37.11
C MET A 83 18.98 10.30 -38.33
N ARG A 84 20.09 9.54 -38.34
CA ARG A 84 20.44 8.65 -39.46
C ARG A 84 20.00 7.21 -39.26
N THR A 85 19.70 6.81 -38.03
CA THR A 85 19.46 5.42 -37.67
C THR A 85 18.01 5.04 -37.97
N PRO A 86 17.76 4.05 -38.84
CA PRO A 86 16.42 3.60 -39.14
C PRO A 86 15.85 2.77 -37.98
N TYR A 87 14.66 3.11 -37.50
CA TYR A 87 13.89 2.33 -36.54
C TYR A 87 12.57 1.85 -37.15
N LEU A 88 12.21 0.60 -36.88
CA LEU A 88 10.93 0.02 -37.26
C LEU A 88 9.96 0.12 -36.07
N MET A 89 8.93 0.94 -36.19
CA MET A 89 7.83 1.00 -35.23
C MET A 89 6.82 -0.10 -35.54
N ILE A 90 6.55 -0.99 -34.58
CA ILE A 90 5.53 -2.04 -34.72
C ILE A 90 4.26 -1.59 -34.02
N ARG A 91 3.13 -1.67 -34.73
CA ARG A 91 1.80 -1.29 -34.23
C ARG A 91 0.89 -2.51 -34.03
N ASP A 92 1.09 -3.56 -34.81
CA ASP A 92 0.25 -4.76 -34.80
C ASP A 92 0.51 -5.67 -33.57
N PRO A 93 -0.52 -6.00 -32.76
CA PRO A 93 -0.35 -6.80 -31.55
C PRO A 93 0.16 -8.23 -31.76
N GLU A 94 -0.15 -8.87 -32.89
CA GLU A 94 0.34 -10.23 -33.19
C GLU A 94 1.82 -10.21 -33.54
N ILE A 95 2.28 -9.21 -34.31
CA ILE A 95 3.71 -9.00 -34.56
C ILE A 95 4.45 -8.67 -33.25
N ILE A 96 3.87 -7.82 -32.39
CA ILE A 96 4.42 -7.51 -31.06
C ILE A 96 4.57 -8.80 -30.24
N ASN A 97 3.50 -9.62 -30.14
CA ASN A 97 3.50 -10.88 -29.40
C ASN A 97 4.59 -11.84 -29.90
N ARG A 98 4.81 -11.90 -31.22
CA ARG A 98 5.89 -12.69 -31.81
C ARG A 98 7.26 -12.19 -31.38
N ILE A 99 7.51 -10.89 -31.53
CA ILE A 99 8.81 -10.27 -31.21
C ILE A 99 9.17 -10.47 -29.74
N ILE A 100 8.24 -10.28 -28.80
CA ILE A 100 8.55 -10.28 -27.37
C ILE A 100 8.39 -11.66 -26.71
N ILE A 101 7.61 -12.58 -27.28
CA ILE A 101 7.33 -13.91 -26.70
C ILE A 101 7.68 -15.05 -27.66
N ARG A 102 6.94 -15.22 -28.76
CA ARG A 102 6.97 -16.50 -29.52
C ARG A 102 8.29 -16.71 -30.25
N ASP A 103 8.80 -15.67 -30.87
CA ASP A 103 9.98 -15.66 -31.72
C ASP A 103 11.13 -14.90 -31.02
N PHE A 104 11.15 -14.90 -29.69
CA PHE A 104 12.08 -14.14 -28.83
C PHE A 104 13.55 -14.37 -29.16
N SER A 105 13.93 -15.57 -29.62
CA SER A 105 15.32 -15.88 -30.02
C SER A 105 15.84 -14.99 -31.16
N TYR A 106 14.96 -14.43 -31.98
CA TYR A 106 15.31 -13.45 -33.01
C TYR A 106 15.50 -12.04 -32.43
N PHE A 107 14.92 -11.73 -31.27
CA PHE A 107 14.88 -10.39 -30.66
C PHE A 107 15.26 -10.36 -29.17
N PRO A 108 16.40 -10.97 -28.76
CA PRO A 108 16.72 -11.10 -27.34
C PRO A 108 17.26 -9.82 -26.68
N ASN A 109 17.70 -8.84 -27.48
CA ASN A 109 18.44 -7.66 -27.02
C ASN A 109 17.63 -6.37 -27.22
N HIS A 110 17.91 -5.34 -26.40
CA HIS A 110 17.24 -4.03 -26.51
C HIS A 110 17.81 -3.13 -27.62
N GLY A 111 19.07 -3.32 -28.03
CA GLY A 111 19.69 -2.52 -29.09
C GLY A 111 20.16 -1.12 -28.68
N VAL A 112 20.30 -0.86 -27.38
CA VAL A 112 20.79 0.42 -26.85
C VAL A 112 22.31 0.35 -26.76
N TYR A 113 23.01 1.23 -27.49
CA TYR A 113 24.47 1.31 -27.42
C TYR A 113 24.94 2.04 -26.17
N THR A 114 25.82 1.41 -25.40
CA THR A 114 26.54 2.05 -24.31
C THR A 114 28.02 1.68 -24.34
N ASP A 115 28.89 2.68 -24.18
CA ASP A 115 30.32 2.45 -23.96
C ASP A 115 30.56 2.07 -22.49
N LEU A 116 30.70 0.76 -22.24
CA LEU A 116 30.93 0.21 -20.90
C LEU A 116 32.28 0.59 -20.30
N SER A 117 33.26 1.03 -21.10
CA SER A 117 34.55 1.51 -20.58
C SER A 117 34.41 2.86 -19.87
N VAL A 118 33.42 3.65 -20.27
CA VAL A 118 33.09 4.94 -19.67
C VAL A 118 31.96 4.80 -18.66
N ASN A 119 31.02 3.86 -18.90
CA ASN A 119 29.80 3.67 -18.12
C ASN A 119 29.70 2.22 -17.61
N PRO A 120 30.56 1.81 -16.66
CA PRO A 120 30.59 0.43 -16.17
C PRO A 120 29.28 0.00 -15.51
N LEU A 121 28.60 0.90 -14.80
CA LEU A 121 27.32 0.62 -14.14
C LEU A 121 26.15 0.39 -15.14
N SER A 122 26.33 0.74 -16.41
CA SER A 122 25.35 0.44 -17.46
C SER A 122 25.37 -1.02 -17.90
N SER A 123 26.30 -1.86 -17.42
CA SER A 123 26.34 -3.32 -17.66
C SER A 123 25.35 -4.12 -16.79
N SER A 124 24.24 -3.50 -16.40
CA SER A 124 23.18 -4.13 -15.62
C SER A 124 22.34 -5.07 -16.48
N LEU A 125 21.53 -5.92 -15.83
CA LEU A 125 20.63 -6.88 -16.48
C LEU A 125 19.76 -6.26 -17.61
N PHE A 126 19.45 -4.97 -17.50
CA PHE A 126 18.67 -4.26 -18.51
C PHE A 126 19.40 -4.16 -19.86
N ASN A 127 20.69 -3.80 -19.86
CA ASN A 127 21.49 -3.61 -21.08
C ASN A 127 22.35 -4.82 -21.44
N THR A 128 22.59 -5.76 -20.52
CA THR A 128 23.32 -6.99 -20.84
C THR A 128 22.63 -7.72 -22.00
N GLU A 129 23.42 -8.17 -22.96
CA GLU A 129 22.95 -8.92 -24.12
C GLU A 129 23.01 -10.44 -23.87
N THR A 130 22.24 -11.20 -24.63
CA THR A 130 22.35 -12.67 -24.67
C THR A 130 23.70 -13.06 -25.26
N PRO A 131 24.41 -14.09 -24.73
CA PRO A 131 23.96 -15.08 -23.74
C PRO A 131 24.08 -14.71 -22.26
N GLN A 132 24.95 -13.76 -21.88
CA GLN A 132 25.19 -13.39 -20.48
C GLN A 132 23.93 -12.94 -19.75
N TRP A 133 23.04 -12.23 -20.45
CA TRP A 133 21.75 -11.83 -19.90
C TRP A 133 20.93 -13.02 -19.41
N ASN A 134 20.89 -14.11 -20.17
CA ASN A 134 20.09 -15.28 -19.81
C ASN A 134 20.64 -15.94 -18.54
N ALA A 135 21.96 -16.09 -18.45
CA ALA A 135 22.64 -16.61 -17.27
C ALA A 135 22.37 -15.73 -16.03
N ALA A 136 22.55 -14.41 -16.15
CA ALA A 136 22.28 -13.47 -15.06
C ALA A 136 20.79 -13.47 -14.65
N ARG A 137 19.86 -13.43 -15.62
CA ARG A 137 18.42 -13.43 -15.38
C ARG A 137 18.00 -14.68 -14.62
N HIS A 138 18.53 -15.84 -14.99
CA HIS A 138 18.21 -17.09 -14.33
C HIS A 138 18.66 -17.09 -12.87
N LYS A 139 19.86 -16.57 -12.57
CA LYS A 139 20.41 -16.52 -11.20
C LYS A 139 19.75 -15.47 -10.31
N LEU A 140 19.28 -14.35 -10.88
CA LEU A 140 18.71 -13.24 -10.11
C LEU A 140 17.19 -13.33 -9.90
N SER A 141 16.45 -13.98 -10.80
CA SER A 141 14.98 -14.11 -10.69
C SER A 141 14.48 -14.73 -9.37
N PRO A 142 15.17 -15.73 -8.75
CA PRO A 142 14.75 -16.31 -7.47
C PRO A 142 14.61 -15.31 -6.31
N ALA A 143 15.29 -14.15 -6.38
CA ALA A 143 15.21 -13.10 -5.36
C ALA A 143 13.80 -12.47 -5.26
N PHE A 144 12.98 -12.57 -6.31
CA PHE A 144 11.64 -11.97 -6.42
C PHE A 144 10.51 -13.01 -6.42
N THR A 145 10.76 -14.20 -5.89
CA THR A 145 9.72 -15.23 -5.73
C THR A 145 8.72 -14.85 -4.63
N SER A 146 7.49 -15.36 -4.71
CA SER A 146 6.45 -15.07 -3.71
C SER A 146 6.88 -15.40 -2.28
N GLY A 147 7.70 -16.44 -2.09
CA GLY A 147 8.28 -16.77 -0.78
C GLY A 147 9.24 -15.70 -0.26
N LYS A 148 10.09 -15.12 -1.12
CA LYS A 148 11.00 -14.02 -0.75
C LYS A 148 10.23 -12.72 -0.50
N LEU A 149 9.21 -12.43 -1.30
CA LEU A 149 8.37 -11.24 -1.11
C LEU A 149 7.64 -11.24 0.23
N LYS A 150 7.12 -12.40 0.67
CA LYS A 150 6.51 -12.54 2.00
C LYS A 150 7.49 -12.20 3.14
N LEU A 151 8.79 -12.49 2.97
CA LEU A 151 9.83 -12.13 3.95
C LEU A 151 10.18 -10.64 3.92
N MET A 152 9.96 -9.97 2.79
CA MET A 152 10.19 -8.53 2.63
C MET A 152 9.00 -7.70 3.13
N TYR A 153 7.81 -8.29 3.27
CA TYR A 153 6.59 -7.59 3.65
C TYR A 153 6.76 -6.70 4.90
N GLU A 154 7.30 -7.26 5.99
CA GLU A 154 7.51 -6.51 7.23
C GLU A 154 8.40 -5.28 7.04
N GLN A 155 9.43 -5.38 6.19
CA GLN A 155 10.35 -4.27 5.90
C GLN A 155 9.67 -3.16 5.10
N ILE A 156 8.84 -3.54 4.11
CA ILE A 156 8.03 -2.56 3.38
C ILE A 156 7.01 -1.92 4.33
N LYS A 157 6.41 -2.72 5.23
CA LYS A 157 5.49 -2.22 6.26
C LYS A 157 6.15 -1.20 7.18
N GLU A 158 7.34 -1.47 7.68
CA GLU A 158 8.10 -0.52 8.50
C GLU A 158 8.35 0.81 7.75
N CYS A 159 8.72 0.75 6.47
CA CYS A 159 8.86 1.95 5.63
C CYS A 159 7.52 2.66 5.44
N GLY A 160 6.42 1.92 5.30
CA GLY A 160 5.06 2.46 5.17
C GLY A 160 4.60 3.16 6.45
N ASP A 161 4.89 2.59 7.61
CA ASP A 161 4.61 3.22 8.91
C ASP A 161 5.39 4.54 9.05
N GLU A 162 6.64 4.58 8.58
CA GLU A 162 7.45 5.81 8.59
C GLU A 162 6.94 6.86 7.59
N LEU A 163 6.53 6.44 6.39
CA LEU A 163 5.84 7.31 5.43
C LEU A 163 4.61 7.95 6.06
N MET A 164 3.78 7.17 6.77
CA MET A 164 2.57 7.68 7.40
C MET A 164 2.87 8.65 8.55
N LYS A 165 3.94 8.43 9.33
CA LYS A 165 4.39 9.41 10.33
C LYS A 165 4.82 10.72 9.66
N ASN A 166 5.59 10.64 8.58
CA ASN A 166 6.07 11.80 7.84
C ASN A 166 4.92 12.61 7.23
N ILE A 167 3.94 11.94 6.59
CA ILE A 167 2.73 12.58 6.07
C ILE A 167 1.93 13.22 7.20
N SER A 168 1.69 12.50 8.30
CA SER A 168 0.90 13.02 9.44
C SER A 168 1.56 14.25 10.07
N LYS A 169 2.89 14.22 10.23
CA LYS A 169 3.67 15.37 10.70
C LYS A 169 3.52 16.56 9.74
N SER A 170 3.66 16.31 8.44
CA SER A 170 3.54 17.36 7.41
C SER A 170 2.14 17.98 7.39
N VAL A 171 1.07 17.19 7.57
CA VAL A 171 -0.30 17.69 7.69
C VAL A 171 -0.48 18.57 8.94
N LEU A 172 0.16 18.24 10.06
CA LEU A 172 0.08 19.05 11.29
C LEU A 172 0.87 20.37 11.18
N GLU A 173 1.99 20.37 10.44
CA GLU A 173 2.89 21.52 10.33
C GLU A 173 2.47 22.53 9.24
N HIS A 174 1.82 22.06 8.16
CA HIS A 174 1.46 22.93 7.03
C HIS A 174 0.04 23.46 7.15
N THR A 175 -0.13 24.78 7.05
CA THR A 175 -1.41 25.48 7.24
C THR A 175 -2.49 25.06 6.22
N ASN A 176 -2.11 24.50 5.07
CA ASN A 176 -3.02 24.12 3.98
C ASN A 176 -3.08 22.60 3.71
N ASN A 177 -2.31 21.78 4.45
CA ASN A 177 -2.18 20.32 4.24
C ASN A 177 -1.81 19.93 2.79
N GLU A 178 -1.06 20.77 2.09
CA GLU A 178 -0.63 20.54 0.70
C GLU A 178 0.77 19.93 0.68
N MET A 179 0.99 18.89 -0.12
CA MET A 179 2.28 18.22 -0.26
C MET A 179 2.59 17.89 -1.72
N GLU A 180 3.87 17.94 -2.08
CA GLU A 180 4.39 17.44 -3.36
C GLU A 180 4.64 15.93 -3.22
N VAL A 181 3.81 15.11 -3.86
CA VAL A 181 3.79 13.66 -3.61
C VAL A 181 4.91 12.91 -4.31
N VAL A 182 5.51 13.46 -5.39
CA VAL A 182 6.62 12.78 -6.09
C VAL A 182 7.85 12.68 -5.19
N ASP A 183 8.19 13.75 -4.46
CA ASP A 183 9.32 13.73 -3.54
C ASP A 183 9.06 12.84 -2.31
N VAL A 184 7.89 12.96 -1.69
CA VAL A 184 7.47 12.14 -0.54
C VAL A 184 7.51 10.65 -0.87
N LEU A 185 6.88 10.26 -1.98
CA LEU A 185 6.86 8.86 -2.40
C LEU A 185 8.23 8.39 -2.91
N GLY A 186 9.03 9.28 -3.50
CA GLY A 186 10.39 8.95 -3.92
C GLY A 186 11.33 8.66 -2.75
N LYS A 187 11.17 9.35 -1.62
CA LYS A 187 11.86 9.02 -0.37
C LYS A 187 11.44 7.65 0.17
N PHE A 188 10.13 7.37 0.18
CA PHE A 188 9.58 6.08 0.58
C PHE A 188 10.15 4.92 -0.27
N SER A 189 10.06 5.01 -1.60
CA SER A 189 10.57 3.95 -2.48
C SER A 189 12.09 3.78 -2.39
N THR A 190 12.83 4.86 -2.09
CA THR A 190 14.27 4.79 -1.81
C THR A 190 14.55 3.97 -0.54
N ASP A 191 13.82 4.21 0.55
CA ASP A 191 13.97 3.44 1.79
C ASP A 191 13.54 1.98 1.62
N VAL A 192 12.46 1.72 0.89
CA VAL A 192 11.98 0.36 0.59
C VAL A 192 13.02 -0.44 -0.17
N ILE A 193 13.55 0.09 -1.29
CA ILE A 193 14.56 -0.65 -2.06
C ILE A 193 15.87 -0.80 -1.28
N GLY A 194 16.29 0.23 -0.53
CA GLY A 194 17.46 0.18 0.35
C GLY A 194 17.36 -0.93 1.40
N THR A 195 16.22 -1.01 2.08
CA THR A 195 15.99 -1.98 3.15
C THR A 195 15.79 -3.39 2.59
N CYS A 196 14.94 -3.57 1.58
CA CYS A 196 14.57 -4.89 1.09
C CYS A 196 15.65 -5.53 0.21
N ALA A 197 16.27 -4.77 -0.70
CA ALA A 197 17.26 -5.34 -1.62
C ALA A 197 18.68 -5.35 -1.03
N PHE A 198 19.04 -4.34 -0.23
CA PHE A 198 20.41 -4.13 0.26
C PHE A 198 20.58 -4.30 1.77
N GLY A 199 19.47 -4.37 2.53
CA GLY A 199 19.53 -4.45 3.98
C GLY A 199 20.10 -3.21 4.65
N LEU A 200 19.95 -2.05 4.02
CA LEU A 200 20.45 -0.75 4.49
C LEU A 200 19.29 0.10 5.01
N GLN A 201 19.47 0.72 6.17
CA GLN A 201 18.54 1.71 6.70
C GLN A 201 18.98 3.10 6.23
N LEU A 202 18.32 3.66 5.21
CA LEU A 202 18.75 4.90 4.57
C LEU A 202 18.13 6.15 5.20
N ASN A 203 16.98 5.99 5.88
CA ASN A 203 16.22 7.06 6.53
C ASN A 203 15.90 8.24 5.60
N ALA A 204 15.72 7.97 4.30
CA ALA A 204 15.43 8.97 3.28
C ALA A 204 14.08 9.66 3.50
N ILE A 205 13.12 9.00 4.15
CA ILE A 205 11.81 9.59 4.50
C ILE A 205 11.96 10.80 5.42
N ASN A 206 12.91 10.75 6.37
CA ASN A 206 13.08 11.78 7.40
C ASN A 206 14.29 12.70 7.19
N ASP A 207 15.18 12.35 6.26
CA ASP A 207 16.37 13.13 5.95
C ASP A 207 16.32 13.69 4.52
N ASP A 208 16.00 14.99 4.42
CA ASP A 208 16.02 15.73 3.16
C ASP A 208 17.42 15.78 2.51
N ASN A 209 18.48 15.50 3.27
CA ASN A 209 19.87 15.48 2.78
C ASN A 209 20.38 14.06 2.49
N SER A 210 19.52 13.04 2.53
CA SER A 210 19.91 11.65 2.26
C SER A 210 20.65 11.54 0.93
N GLU A 211 21.91 11.07 0.98
CA GLU A 211 22.75 10.93 -0.20
C GLU A 211 22.14 9.96 -1.23
N PHE A 212 21.48 8.89 -0.76
CA PHE A 212 20.77 7.96 -1.63
C PHE A 212 19.65 8.64 -2.41
N ARG A 213 18.84 9.48 -1.75
CA ARG A 213 17.76 10.20 -2.43
C ARG A 213 18.32 11.26 -3.37
N LYS A 214 19.31 12.04 -2.92
CA LYS A 214 19.98 13.08 -3.71
C LYS A 214 20.60 12.52 -4.98
N TYR A 215 21.45 11.49 -4.86
CA TYR A 215 22.10 10.87 -6.01
C TYR A 215 21.11 10.07 -6.85
N GLY A 216 20.16 9.35 -6.26
CA GLY A 216 19.08 8.66 -6.97
C GLY A 216 18.30 9.59 -7.89
N LYS A 217 17.78 10.71 -7.36
CA LYS A 217 17.06 11.74 -8.12
C LYS A 217 17.90 12.34 -9.25
N SER A 218 19.21 12.51 -9.03
CA SER A 218 20.13 13.03 -10.04
C SER A 218 20.28 12.12 -11.27
N LEU A 219 20.03 10.81 -11.13
CA LEU A 219 20.10 9.85 -12.25
C LEU A 219 18.98 10.06 -13.28
N PHE A 220 17.84 10.62 -12.85
CA PHE A 220 16.67 10.85 -13.70
C PHE A 220 16.49 12.30 -14.13
N THR A 221 17.26 13.22 -13.54
CA THR A 221 17.13 14.65 -13.81
C THR A 221 17.66 14.98 -15.21
N PRO A 222 16.86 15.64 -16.08
CA PRO A 222 17.34 16.07 -17.39
C PRO A 222 18.55 16.98 -17.27
N SER A 223 19.58 16.74 -18.08
CA SER A 223 20.77 17.58 -18.11
C SER A 223 21.27 17.79 -19.54
N LEU A 224 22.00 18.91 -19.75
CA LEU A 224 22.64 19.18 -21.03
C LEU A 224 23.63 18.07 -21.42
N ARG A 225 24.28 17.44 -20.44
CA ARG A 225 25.18 16.30 -20.64
C ARG A 225 24.44 15.10 -21.25
N VAL A 226 23.29 14.73 -20.66
CA VAL A 226 22.45 13.63 -21.16
C VAL A 226 21.93 13.97 -22.56
N LEU A 227 21.46 15.20 -22.78
CA LEU A 227 21.03 15.64 -24.11
C LEU A 227 22.15 15.52 -25.15
N LEU A 228 23.35 16.02 -24.85
CA LEU A 228 24.50 15.94 -25.76
C LEU A 228 24.93 14.49 -26.03
N ARG A 229 24.84 13.60 -25.04
CA ARG A 229 25.06 12.17 -25.20
C ARG A 229 24.04 11.56 -26.16
N GLU A 230 22.75 11.82 -25.94
CA GLU A 230 21.69 11.30 -26.79
C GLU A 230 21.86 11.80 -28.23
N LEU A 231 22.08 13.10 -28.43
CA LEU A 231 22.37 13.65 -29.77
C LEU A 231 23.60 13.00 -30.42
N SER A 232 24.64 12.70 -29.64
CA SER A 232 25.84 12.00 -30.14
C SER A 232 25.53 10.57 -30.59
N LEU A 233 24.72 9.82 -29.82
CA LEU A 233 24.23 8.48 -30.21
C LEU A 233 23.43 8.53 -31.51
N MET A 234 22.59 9.55 -31.67
CA MET A 234 21.77 9.70 -32.87
C MET A 234 22.62 9.96 -34.12
N ILE A 235 23.73 10.69 -34.00
CA ILE A 235 24.63 11.00 -35.13
C ILE A 235 25.51 9.78 -35.47
N SER A 236 26.24 9.26 -34.49
CA SER A 236 27.10 8.07 -34.64
C SER A 236 27.55 7.54 -33.28
N PRO A 237 27.33 6.25 -32.97
CA PRO A 237 27.88 5.62 -31.77
C PRO A 237 29.42 5.73 -31.66
N ALA A 238 30.13 5.83 -32.79
CA ALA A 238 31.58 6.00 -32.79
C ALA A 238 32.03 7.33 -32.17
N LEU A 239 31.17 8.36 -32.20
CA LEU A 239 31.45 9.66 -31.59
C LEU A 239 31.59 9.54 -30.06
N LEU A 240 30.79 8.69 -29.42
CA LEU A 240 30.88 8.47 -27.98
C LEU A 240 32.22 7.86 -27.54
N LYS A 241 32.82 7.01 -28.39
CA LYS A 241 34.15 6.44 -28.12
C LYS A 241 35.24 7.50 -28.05
N VAL A 242 35.04 8.64 -28.73
CA VAL A 242 35.97 9.77 -28.78
C VAL A 242 35.67 10.77 -27.67
N ILE A 243 34.41 11.19 -27.52
CA ILE A 243 34.03 12.26 -26.56
C ILE A 243 33.95 11.74 -25.12
N LYS A 244 33.73 10.43 -24.92
CA LYS A 244 33.68 9.76 -23.60
C LYS A 244 32.71 10.43 -22.60
N ILE A 245 31.53 10.78 -23.08
CA ILE A 245 30.48 11.37 -22.23
C ILE A 245 29.91 10.29 -21.29
N LYS A 246 29.94 10.56 -19.98
CA LYS A 246 29.28 9.72 -18.96
C LYS A 246 27.76 9.84 -19.05
N GLU A 247 27.08 8.70 -18.96
CA GLU A 247 25.62 8.54 -18.95
C GLU A 247 25.01 9.09 -17.67
N PHE A 248 25.64 8.81 -16.54
CA PHE A 248 25.21 9.26 -15.22
C PHE A 248 26.20 10.29 -14.63
N PRO A 249 25.77 11.09 -13.63
CA PRO A 249 26.68 11.94 -12.84
C PRO A 249 27.82 11.11 -12.23
N ALA A 250 29.04 11.65 -12.24
CA ALA A 250 30.23 10.89 -11.82
C ALA A 250 30.18 10.59 -10.32
N GLU A 251 29.78 11.60 -9.55
CA GLU A 251 29.61 11.57 -8.10
C GLU A 251 28.56 10.51 -7.69
N ALA A 252 27.46 10.43 -8.43
CA ALA A 252 26.43 9.41 -8.20
C ALA A 252 26.97 8.00 -8.51
N CYS A 253 27.67 7.81 -9.63
CA CYS A 253 28.30 6.52 -9.95
C CYS A 253 29.31 6.08 -8.89
N GLU A 254 30.17 6.99 -8.44
CA GLU A 254 31.19 6.70 -7.44
C GLU A 254 30.56 6.33 -6.09
N PHE A 255 29.55 7.08 -5.66
CA PHE A 255 28.77 6.80 -4.45
C PHE A 255 28.16 5.39 -4.50
N PHE A 256 27.35 5.09 -5.52
CA PHE A 256 26.68 3.79 -5.62
C PHE A 256 27.67 2.64 -5.79
N HIS A 257 28.75 2.85 -6.55
CA HIS A 257 29.80 1.85 -6.67
C HIS A 257 30.44 1.53 -5.31
N SER A 258 30.84 2.55 -4.54
CA SER A 258 31.44 2.38 -3.21
C SER A 258 30.48 1.67 -2.26
N VAL A 259 29.25 2.16 -2.11
CA VAL A 259 28.25 1.58 -1.19
C VAL A 259 27.98 0.11 -1.51
N PHE A 260 27.73 -0.24 -2.77
CA PHE A 260 27.41 -1.63 -3.13
C PHE A 260 28.61 -2.55 -3.00
N HIS A 261 29.80 -2.06 -3.35
CA HIS A 261 31.04 -2.81 -3.15
C HIS A 261 31.27 -3.07 -1.66
N GLU A 262 31.21 -2.04 -0.82
CA GLU A 262 31.38 -2.14 0.63
C GLU A 262 30.34 -3.06 1.26
N THR A 263 29.08 -2.99 0.82
CA THR A 263 28.01 -3.86 1.33
C THR A 263 28.32 -5.34 1.05
N ILE A 264 28.74 -5.66 -0.18
CA ILE A 264 29.12 -7.03 -0.55
C ILE A 264 30.34 -7.48 0.26
N THR A 265 31.41 -6.68 0.26
CA THR A 265 32.66 -7.01 0.96
C THR A 265 32.46 -7.16 2.47
N TYR A 266 31.67 -6.28 3.09
CA TYR A 266 31.36 -6.35 4.51
C TYR A 266 30.63 -7.65 4.87
N ARG A 267 29.62 -8.05 4.07
CA ARG A 267 28.90 -9.30 4.31
C ARG A 267 29.77 -10.53 4.11
N GLU A 268 30.63 -10.53 3.10
CA GLU A 268 31.59 -11.62 2.87
C GLU A 268 32.56 -11.76 4.05
N LYS A 269 33.17 -10.65 4.50
CA LYS A 269 34.13 -10.65 5.61
C LYS A 269 33.52 -11.11 6.95
N ASN A 270 32.25 -10.77 7.18
CA ASN A 270 31.56 -11.04 8.44
C ASN A 270 30.63 -12.27 8.39
N ASN A 271 30.62 -13.04 7.29
CA ASN A 271 29.74 -14.21 7.10
C ASN A 271 28.24 -13.91 7.31
N ILE A 272 27.79 -12.74 6.89
CA ILE A 272 26.40 -12.32 7.04
C ILE A 272 25.58 -12.90 5.88
N VAL A 273 24.55 -13.67 6.22
CA VAL A 273 23.58 -14.22 5.26
C VAL A 273 22.22 -13.59 5.51
N ARG A 274 21.65 -12.95 4.48
CA ARG A 274 20.32 -12.35 4.51
C ARG A 274 19.53 -12.79 3.28
N ASN A 275 18.22 -12.96 3.41
CA ASN A 275 17.37 -13.43 2.31
C ASN A 275 16.97 -12.29 1.34
N ASP A 276 17.94 -11.54 0.82
CA ASP A 276 17.72 -10.36 -0.03
C ASP A 276 18.44 -10.44 -1.40
N PHE A 277 18.36 -9.34 -2.17
CA PHE A 277 18.95 -9.27 -3.50
C PHE A 277 20.49 -9.28 -3.47
N VAL A 278 21.12 -8.63 -2.48
CA VAL A 278 22.58 -8.70 -2.31
C VAL A 278 23.06 -10.14 -2.11
N GLN A 279 22.32 -10.96 -1.37
CA GLN A 279 22.68 -12.38 -1.24
C GLN A 279 22.58 -13.13 -2.58
N ALA A 280 21.59 -12.81 -3.41
CA ALA A 280 21.49 -13.36 -4.76
C ALA A 280 22.66 -12.90 -5.65
N LEU A 281 23.09 -11.65 -5.52
CA LEU A 281 24.28 -11.12 -6.21
C LEU A 281 25.56 -11.85 -5.76
N MET A 282 25.76 -12.05 -4.45
CA MET A 282 26.91 -12.79 -3.92
C MET A 282 26.94 -14.25 -4.40
N GLN A 283 25.78 -14.90 -4.53
CA GLN A 283 25.70 -16.25 -5.10
C GLN A 283 25.99 -16.23 -6.60
N THR A 284 25.43 -15.25 -7.33
CA THR A 284 25.68 -15.07 -8.76
C THR A 284 27.16 -14.81 -9.05
N ARG A 285 27.82 -14.01 -8.20
CA ARG A 285 29.26 -13.74 -8.25
C ARG A 285 30.07 -15.02 -8.09
N ARG A 286 29.77 -15.83 -7.08
CA ARG A 286 30.41 -17.15 -6.89
C ARG A 286 30.22 -18.05 -8.11
N ASP A 287 28.99 -18.12 -8.61
CA ASP A 287 28.62 -19.08 -9.65
C ASP A 287 29.08 -18.69 -11.06
N LEU A 288 29.10 -17.39 -11.40
CA LEU A 288 29.31 -16.89 -12.77
C LEU A 288 30.55 -15.99 -12.93
N VAL A 289 31.17 -15.52 -11.85
CA VAL A 289 32.40 -14.69 -11.91
C VAL A 289 33.61 -15.49 -11.44
N LEU A 290 33.52 -16.07 -10.24
CA LEU A 290 34.65 -16.73 -9.56
C LEU A 290 34.83 -18.20 -9.98
N ASN A 291 33.78 -18.87 -10.45
CA ASN A 291 33.85 -20.26 -10.88
C ASN A 291 34.58 -20.38 -12.24
N GLU A 292 35.71 -21.07 -12.25
CA GLU A 292 36.53 -21.29 -13.44
C GLU A 292 35.89 -22.25 -14.45
N ASN A 293 34.97 -23.11 -14.01
CA ASN A 293 34.30 -24.12 -14.85
C ASN A 293 33.08 -23.60 -15.61
N VAL A 294 32.78 -22.29 -15.54
CA VAL A 294 31.66 -21.67 -16.25
C VAL A 294 31.99 -21.55 -17.73
N HIS A 295 31.02 -21.89 -18.58
CA HIS A 295 31.16 -21.71 -20.01
C HIS A 295 31.48 -20.24 -20.34
N PRO A 296 32.45 -19.93 -21.22
CA PRO A 296 32.89 -18.54 -21.46
C PRO A 296 31.77 -17.56 -21.81
N ASN A 297 30.75 -18.04 -22.52
CA ASN A 297 29.58 -17.24 -22.90
C ASN A 297 28.67 -16.83 -21.72
N ASP A 298 28.70 -17.58 -20.62
CA ASP A 298 27.87 -17.32 -19.42
C ASP A 298 28.66 -16.59 -18.33
N LYS A 299 29.97 -16.41 -18.51
CA LYS A 299 30.86 -15.79 -17.53
C LYS A 299 30.57 -14.30 -17.39
N LEU A 300 30.37 -13.87 -16.15
CA LEU A 300 30.18 -12.47 -15.77
C LEU A 300 31.48 -11.88 -15.20
N THR A 301 31.48 -10.57 -15.01
CA THR A 301 32.60 -9.83 -14.38
C THR A 301 32.14 -9.20 -13.06
N GLU A 302 33.09 -8.77 -12.23
CA GLU A 302 32.78 -7.99 -11.02
C GLU A 302 31.95 -6.74 -11.34
N THR A 303 32.24 -6.10 -12.47
CA THR A 303 31.46 -4.94 -12.95
C THR A 303 30.00 -5.28 -13.16
N HIS A 304 29.68 -6.47 -13.71
CA HIS A 304 28.29 -6.90 -13.87
C HIS A 304 27.58 -7.06 -12.51
N ILE A 305 28.28 -7.51 -11.46
CA ILE A 305 27.68 -7.67 -10.12
C ILE A 305 27.28 -6.31 -9.56
N LEU A 306 28.20 -5.34 -9.59
CA LEU A 306 27.93 -3.98 -9.11
C LEU A 306 26.91 -3.23 -9.99
N ALA A 307 26.97 -3.42 -11.31
CA ALA A 307 26.00 -2.85 -12.24
C ALA A 307 24.59 -3.41 -12.01
N ASN A 308 24.45 -4.69 -11.66
CA ASN A 308 23.15 -5.28 -11.29
C ASN A 308 22.61 -4.75 -9.97
N ALA A 309 23.48 -4.51 -8.96
CA ALA A 309 23.10 -3.80 -7.73
C ALA A 309 22.55 -2.41 -8.07
N PHE A 310 23.32 -1.62 -8.81
CA PHE A 310 22.92 -0.29 -9.27
C PHE A 310 21.62 -0.31 -10.07
N GLY A 311 21.46 -1.24 -11.02
CA GLY A 311 20.28 -1.34 -11.86
C GLY A 311 18.99 -1.64 -11.08
N ILE A 312 19.03 -2.50 -10.05
CA ILE A 312 17.87 -2.76 -9.20
C ILE A 312 17.54 -1.57 -8.30
N PHE A 313 18.54 -0.87 -7.75
CA PHE A 313 18.31 0.37 -7.00
C PHE A 313 17.68 1.46 -7.88
N PHE A 314 18.25 1.69 -9.07
CA PHE A 314 17.74 2.64 -10.06
C PHE A 314 16.28 2.33 -10.42
N ALA A 315 15.98 1.06 -10.73
CA ALA A 315 14.61 0.67 -11.09
C ALA A 315 13.62 0.83 -9.91
N GLY A 316 14.01 0.42 -8.69
CA GLY A 316 13.11 0.40 -7.54
C GLY A 316 12.85 1.76 -6.89
N SER A 317 13.73 2.75 -7.07
CA SER A 317 13.60 4.05 -6.39
C SER A 317 12.57 4.98 -7.06
N ASP A 318 12.72 5.29 -8.34
CA ASP A 318 11.90 6.33 -8.99
C ASP A 318 10.70 5.79 -9.78
N THR A 319 10.70 4.54 -10.26
CA THR A 319 9.57 4.03 -11.06
C THR A 319 8.31 3.83 -10.20
N VAL A 320 8.47 3.27 -8.99
CA VAL A 320 7.35 3.01 -8.07
C VAL A 320 6.75 4.32 -7.57
N SER A 321 7.59 5.25 -7.13
CA SER A 321 7.15 6.57 -6.67
C SER A 321 6.44 7.37 -7.76
N THR A 322 6.89 7.27 -9.00
CA THR A 322 6.22 7.89 -10.17
C THR A 322 4.82 7.32 -10.37
N VAL A 323 4.66 5.99 -10.38
CA VAL A 323 3.33 5.35 -10.56
C VAL A 323 2.40 5.67 -9.39
N LEU A 324 2.90 5.62 -8.16
CA LEU A 324 2.13 6.01 -6.98
C LEU A 324 1.65 7.46 -7.10
N SER A 325 2.51 8.37 -7.52
CA SER A 325 2.17 9.79 -7.67
C SER A 325 1.07 10.02 -8.70
N PHE A 326 1.15 9.34 -9.86
CA PHE A 326 0.09 9.40 -10.88
C PHE A 326 -1.23 8.74 -10.40
N CYS A 327 -1.14 7.64 -9.64
CA CYS A 327 -2.31 6.99 -9.05
C CYS A 327 -3.02 7.94 -8.08
N LEU A 328 -2.28 8.57 -7.16
CA LEU A 328 -2.82 9.53 -6.22
C LEU A 328 -3.42 10.75 -6.93
N TYR A 329 -2.80 11.23 -8.02
CA TYR A 329 -3.33 12.30 -8.86
C TYR A 329 -4.72 11.95 -9.41
N GLU A 330 -4.87 10.79 -10.07
CA GLU A 330 -6.16 10.37 -10.62
C GLU A 330 -7.21 10.13 -9.53
N LEU A 331 -6.81 9.53 -8.41
CA LEU A 331 -7.70 9.33 -7.26
C LEU A 331 -8.15 10.65 -6.62
N ALA A 332 -7.31 11.68 -6.62
CA ALA A 332 -7.69 13.01 -6.13
C ALA A 332 -8.70 13.69 -7.07
N LEU A 333 -8.60 13.45 -8.38
CA LEU A 333 -9.55 13.96 -9.37
C LEU A 333 -10.87 13.16 -9.42
N ALA A 334 -10.83 11.87 -9.06
CA ALA A 334 -11.97 10.95 -9.14
C ALA A 334 -12.41 10.45 -7.76
N LYS A 335 -13.10 11.31 -6.99
CA LYS A 335 -13.56 10.98 -5.63
C LYS A 335 -14.37 9.68 -5.55
N ASN A 336 -15.23 9.41 -6.54
CA ASN A 336 -16.01 8.17 -6.60
C ASN A 336 -15.14 6.90 -6.67
N ILE A 337 -14.02 6.95 -7.40
CA ILE A 337 -13.06 5.83 -7.48
C ILE A 337 -12.29 5.72 -6.16
N GLN A 338 -11.87 6.85 -5.59
CA GLN A 338 -11.21 6.90 -4.29
C GLN A 338 -12.08 6.30 -3.17
N ASP A 339 -13.38 6.63 -3.17
CA ASP A 339 -14.35 6.10 -2.20
C ASP A 339 -14.55 4.59 -2.38
N LYS A 340 -14.66 4.08 -3.62
CA LYS A 340 -14.71 2.63 -3.91
C LYS A 340 -13.46 1.89 -3.41
N CYS A 341 -12.26 2.43 -3.62
CA CYS A 341 -11.02 1.85 -3.06
C CYS A 341 -11.10 1.76 -1.53
N ARG A 342 -11.62 2.81 -0.88
CA ARG A 342 -11.75 2.85 0.58
C ARG A 342 -12.79 1.86 1.11
N GLU A 343 -13.89 1.68 0.39
CA GLU A 343 -14.91 0.68 0.69
C GLU A 343 -14.35 -0.74 0.59
N GLU A 344 -13.58 -1.03 -0.47
CA GLU A 344 -12.85 -2.29 -0.60
C GLU A 344 -11.91 -2.51 0.59
N ILE A 345 -11.06 -1.53 0.90
CA ILE A 345 -10.11 -1.62 2.03
C ILE A 345 -10.85 -1.94 3.33
N LYS A 346 -11.92 -1.22 3.65
CA LYS A 346 -12.73 -1.46 4.87
C LYS A 346 -13.33 -2.87 4.89
N SER A 347 -13.84 -3.34 3.75
CA SER A 347 -14.40 -4.68 3.62
C SER A 347 -13.34 -5.76 3.85
N GLN A 348 -12.15 -5.60 3.25
CA GLN A 348 -11.07 -6.58 3.38
C GLN A 348 -10.47 -6.60 4.79
N ILE A 349 -10.35 -5.45 5.47
CA ILE A 349 -9.90 -5.41 6.87
C ILE A 349 -10.83 -6.28 7.74
N SER A 350 -12.14 -6.16 7.51
CA SER A 350 -13.14 -6.93 8.25
C SER A 350 -13.06 -8.43 7.95
N LYS A 351 -12.85 -8.82 6.68
CA LYS A 351 -12.70 -10.22 6.26
C LYS A 351 -11.42 -10.88 6.81
N HIS A 352 -10.35 -10.12 6.94
CA HIS A 352 -9.06 -10.57 7.46
C HIS A 352 -8.91 -10.40 8.98
N ASN A 353 -10.00 -10.16 9.72
CA ASN A 353 -10.00 -9.94 11.18
C ASN A 353 -8.99 -8.88 11.65
N GLY A 354 -8.77 -7.84 10.84
CA GLY A 354 -7.81 -6.76 11.11
C GLY A 354 -6.34 -7.11 10.84
N VAL A 355 -6.02 -8.32 10.38
CA VAL A 355 -4.65 -8.69 10.01
C VAL A 355 -4.31 -8.11 8.63
N ILE A 356 -3.25 -7.31 8.58
CA ILE A 356 -2.74 -6.70 7.35
C ILE A 356 -1.43 -7.43 7.03
N ASP A 357 -1.49 -8.43 6.17
CA ASP A 357 -0.35 -9.22 5.70
C ASP A 357 -0.24 -9.20 4.16
N TYR A 358 0.69 -9.99 3.61
CA TYR A 358 0.81 -10.14 2.15
C TYR A 358 -0.51 -10.61 1.50
N THR A 359 -1.27 -11.49 2.16
CA THR A 359 -2.52 -12.06 1.63
C THR A 359 -3.61 -10.99 1.56
N PHE A 360 -3.71 -10.14 2.58
CA PHE A 360 -4.59 -8.98 2.57
C PHE A 360 -4.33 -8.08 1.35
N LEU A 361 -3.07 -7.74 1.06
CA LEU A 361 -2.73 -6.91 -0.11
C LEU A 361 -3.08 -7.57 -1.44
N THR A 362 -2.97 -8.91 -1.54
CA THR A 362 -3.37 -9.62 -2.75
C THR A 362 -4.88 -9.61 -2.99
N ASP A 363 -5.69 -9.44 -1.93
CA ASP A 363 -7.15 -9.44 -2.01
C ASP A 363 -7.77 -8.05 -2.31
N LEU A 364 -6.94 -7.00 -2.41
CA LEU A 364 -7.33 -5.65 -2.86
C LEU A 364 -7.45 -5.63 -4.39
N ASN A 365 -8.55 -6.19 -4.91
CA ASN A 365 -8.79 -6.42 -6.34
C ASN A 365 -9.17 -5.14 -7.09
N TYR A 366 -9.98 -4.27 -6.50
CA TYR A 366 -10.33 -2.98 -7.11
C TYR A 366 -9.13 -2.03 -7.10
N LEU A 367 -8.34 -2.02 -6.03
CA LEU A 367 -7.07 -1.28 -6.00
C LEU A 367 -6.08 -1.78 -7.08
N ASP A 368 -6.07 -3.09 -7.36
CA ASP A 368 -5.32 -3.68 -8.47
C ASP A 368 -5.79 -3.16 -9.84
N MET A 369 -7.10 -3.02 -10.04
CA MET A 369 -7.69 -2.41 -11.24
C MET A 369 -7.28 -0.94 -11.40
N VAL A 370 -7.29 -0.18 -10.31
CA VAL A 370 -6.84 1.23 -10.29
C VAL A 370 -5.37 1.37 -10.63
N LEU A 371 -4.51 0.51 -10.08
CA LEU A 371 -3.09 0.48 -10.43
C LEU A 371 -2.87 0.13 -11.90
N LYS A 372 -3.62 -0.83 -12.44
CA LYS A 372 -3.54 -1.18 -13.86
C LYS A 372 -3.96 -0.05 -14.79
N GLU A 373 -5.04 0.64 -14.46
CA GLU A 373 -5.47 1.80 -15.24
C GLU A 373 -4.49 2.97 -15.12
N THR A 374 -3.86 3.15 -13.95
CA THR A 374 -2.75 4.10 -13.78
C THR A 374 -1.59 3.76 -14.69
N LEU A 375 -1.15 2.49 -14.71
CA LEU A 375 -0.04 2.02 -15.55
C LEU A 375 -0.37 2.04 -17.05
N ARG A 376 -1.65 1.89 -17.43
CA ARG A 376 -2.09 2.11 -18.81
C ARG A 376 -1.94 3.57 -19.21
N LYS A 377 -2.42 4.48 -18.36
CA LYS A 377 -2.50 5.91 -18.66
C LYS A 377 -1.14 6.61 -18.50
N TYR A 378 -0.30 6.14 -17.59
CA TYR A 378 0.98 6.71 -17.21
C TYR A 378 2.09 5.65 -17.04
N PRO A 379 2.43 4.89 -18.10
CA PRO A 379 3.54 3.95 -18.04
C PRO A 379 4.87 4.73 -17.90
N PRO A 380 5.70 4.46 -16.87
CA PRO A 380 6.98 5.17 -16.69
C PRO A 380 7.89 5.07 -17.93
N ASP A 381 7.92 3.89 -18.54
CA ASP A 381 8.54 3.64 -19.85
C ASP A 381 7.47 3.67 -20.95
N TYR A 382 7.61 4.59 -21.91
CA TYR A 382 6.63 4.82 -22.97
C TYR A 382 6.90 3.99 -24.24
N THR A 383 7.99 3.24 -24.30
CA THR A 383 8.38 2.42 -25.45
C THR A 383 9.09 1.13 -25.04
N LEU A 384 8.94 0.04 -25.79
CA LEU A 384 9.84 -1.12 -25.66
C LEU A 384 10.78 -1.18 -26.86
N SER A 385 12.08 -1.32 -26.60
CA SER A 385 13.11 -1.41 -27.64
C SER A 385 13.57 -2.85 -27.85
N ARG A 386 13.74 -3.25 -29.11
CA ARG A 386 14.33 -4.55 -29.50
C ARG A 386 15.31 -4.38 -30.64
N GLN A 387 16.26 -5.29 -30.76
CA GLN A 387 17.13 -5.42 -31.92
C GLN A 387 17.10 -6.85 -32.45
N ALA A 388 16.98 -6.98 -33.76
CA ALA A 388 17.03 -8.26 -34.44
C ALA A 388 18.45 -8.87 -34.34
N ALA A 389 18.61 -9.97 -33.61
CA ALA A 389 19.87 -10.71 -33.54
C ALA A 389 20.19 -11.47 -34.85
N GLN A 390 19.15 -11.75 -35.63
CA GLN A 390 19.21 -12.45 -36.91
C GLN A 390 18.07 -11.97 -37.82
N THR A 391 18.21 -12.16 -39.13
CA THR A 391 17.18 -11.78 -40.10
C THR A 391 15.90 -12.57 -39.85
N TYR A 392 14.77 -11.88 -39.80
CA TYR A 392 13.45 -12.44 -39.49
C TYR A 392 12.45 -12.12 -40.59
N HIS A 393 11.77 -13.14 -41.09
CA HIS A 393 10.67 -13.00 -42.04
C HIS A 393 9.36 -12.96 -41.25
N VAL A 394 8.63 -11.85 -41.34
CA VAL A 394 7.36 -11.72 -40.62
C VAL A 394 6.35 -12.70 -41.24
N PRO A 395 5.79 -13.64 -40.46
CA PRO A 395 4.84 -14.61 -41.00
C PRO A 395 3.62 -13.94 -41.61
N TYR A 396 3.22 -14.40 -42.81
CA TYR A 396 2.06 -13.90 -43.55
C TYR A 396 2.14 -12.41 -43.92
N ASP A 397 3.34 -11.86 -44.01
CA ASP A 397 3.61 -10.48 -44.39
C ASP A 397 4.86 -10.41 -45.28
N SER A 398 4.98 -9.39 -46.13
CA SER A 398 6.16 -9.19 -47.00
C SER A 398 7.36 -8.59 -46.26
N LEU A 399 7.16 -8.12 -45.03
CA LEU A 399 8.20 -7.48 -44.24
C LEU A 399 9.34 -8.46 -43.86
N VAL A 400 10.57 -8.06 -44.20
CA VAL A 400 11.80 -8.70 -43.74
C VAL A 400 12.53 -7.76 -42.78
N ILE A 401 12.73 -8.22 -41.54
CA ILE A 401 13.48 -7.50 -40.52
C ILE A 401 14.92 -8.00 -40.56
N GLU A 402 15.82 -7.19 -41.09
CA GLU A 402 17.24 -7.54 -41.22
C GLU A 402 17.94 -7.63 -39.86
N LYS A 403 18.97 -8.48 -39.77
CA LYS A 403 19.87 -8.52 -38.61
C LYS A 403 20.39 -7.11 -38.26
N GLY A 404 20.36 -6.76 -36.98
CA GLY A 404 20.76 -5.46 -36.44
C GLY A 404 19.69 -4.37 -36.55
N GLN A 405 18.53 -4.64 -37.14
CA GLN A 405 17.45 -3.66 -37.21
C GLN A 405 16.90 -3.37 -35.81
N ASN A 406 16.88 -2.08 -35.47
CA ASN A 406 16.26 -1.59 -34.23
C ASN A 406 14.75 -1.46 -34.40
N ILE A 407 14.02 -1.87 -33.36
CA ILE A 407 12.57 -1.96 -33.32
C ILE A 407 12.08 -1.17 -32.11
N ILE A 408 11.00 -0.42 -32.33
CA ILE A 408 10.26 0.31 -31.31
C ILE A 408 8.85 -0.26 -31.24
N ILE A 409 8.41 -0.58 -30.02
CA ILE A 409 7.01 -0.88 -29.71
C ILE A 409 6.49 0.33 -28.91
N PRO A 410 5.62 1.18 -29.48
CA PRO A 410 5.20 2.44 -28.87
C PRO A 410 4.12 2.18 -27.83
N LEU A 411 4.54 1.66 -26.67
CA LEU A 411 3.70 1.21 -25.57
C LEU A 411 2.65 2.24 -25.14
N HIS A 412 3.05 3.49 -24.88
CA HIS A 412 2.09 4.53 -24.52
C HIS A 412 1.07 4.80 -25.64
N SER A 413 1.49 4.72 -26.91
CA SER A 413 0.57 4.95 -28.03
C SER A 413 -0.44 3.81 -28.16
N LEU A 414 -0.01 2.56 -27.96
CA LEU A 414 -0.90 1.39 -27.89
C LEU A 414 -1.90 1.48 -26.74
N HIS A 415 -1.46 1.96 -25.58
CA HIS A 415 -2.29 2.13 -24.39
C HIS A 415 -3.35 3.22 -24.55
N TYR A 416 -3.13 4.16 -25.47
CA TYR A 416 -4.05 5.23 -25.83
C TYR A 416 -4.77 5.01 -27.16
N ASP A 417 -4.63 3.85 -27.79
CA ASP A 417 -5.33 3.56 -29.04
C ASP A 417 -6.81 3.25 -28.75
N PRO A 418 -7.77 4.04 -29.27
CA PRO A 418 -9.20 3.79 -29.09
C PRO A 418 -9.68 2.45 -29.68
N GLN A 419 -8.92 1.83 -30.59
CA GLN A 419 -9.17 0.48 -31.09
C GLN A 419 -9.10 -0.57 -29.97
N TYR A 420 -8.22 -0.37 -28.99
CA TYR A 420 -8.01 -1.31 -27.88
C TYR A 420 -8.61 -0.81 -26.56
N TYR A 421 -8.68 0.51 -26.39
CA TYR A 421 -9.16 1.16 -25.16
C TYR A 421 -10.17 2.26 -25.51
N PRO A 422 -11.49 1.96 -25.55
CA PRO A 422 -12.52 2.96 -25.88
C PRO A 422 -12.49 4.15 -24.92
N ASN A 423 -12.48 5.40 -25.39
CA ASN A 423 -12.28 6.61 -24.58
C ASN A 423 -10.98 6.58 -23.74
N PRO A 424 -9.80 6.46 -24.39
CA PRO A 424 -8.53 6.15 -23.72
C PRO A 424 -8.02 7.24 -22.76
N GLU A 425 -8.55 8.46 -22.86
CA GLU A 425 -8.18 9.60 -22.00
C GLU A 425 -8.92 9.55 -20.64
N VAL A 426 -10.05 8.83 -20.56
CA VAL A 426 -10.84 8.67 -19.32
C VAL A 426 -10.18 7.63 -18.43
N PHE A 427 -9.94 7.99 -17.17
CA PHE A 427 -9.44 7.08 -16.15
C PHE A 427 -10.58 6.16 -15.68
N ASP A 428 -10.57 4.92 -16.17
CA ASP A 428 -11.61 3.93 -15.89
C ASP A 428 -11.03 2.58 -15.45
N PRO A 429 -10.99 2.30 -14.13
CA PRO A 429 -10.53 1.03 -13.59
C PRO A 429 -11.33 -0.18 -14.07
N GLU A 430 -12.62 0.00 -14.42
CA GLU A 430 -13.52 -1.10 -14.78
C GLU A 430 -13.09 -1.83 -16.08
N ARG A 431 -12.21 -1.22 -16.88
CA ARG A 431 -11.52 -1.87 -18.02
C ARG A 431 -10.74 -3.11 -17.63
N PHE A 432 -10.31 -3.18 -16.37
CA PHE A 432 -9.53 -4.28 -15.83
C PHE A 432 -10.34 -5.19 -14.90
N SER A 433 -11.67 -5.06 -14.91
CA SER A 433 -12.57 -6.04 -14.29
C SER A 433 -12.30 -7.44 -14.86
N PRO A 434 -12.59 -8.52 -14.11
CA PRO A 434 -12.39 -9.89 -14.60
C PRO A 434 -13.02 -10.12 -15.99
N GLU A 435 -14.21 -9.58 -16.22
CA GLU A 435 -14.97 -9.70 -17.46
C GLU A 435 -14.30 -8.95 -18.62
N GLU A 436 -13.96 -7.67 -18.44
CA GLU A 436 -13.36 -6.84 -19.50
C GLU A 436 -11.90 -7.21 -19.78
N LYS A 437 -11.14 -7.58 -18.75
CA LYS A 437 -9.75 -8.01 -18.88
C LYS A 437 -9.62 -9.22 -19.81
N SER A 438 -10.60 -10.12 -19.83
CA SER A 438 -10.60 -11.28 -20.71
C SER A 438 -10.72 -10.93 -22.20
N LYS A 439 -11.24 -9.74 -22.51
CA LYS A 439 -11.46 -9.22 -23.87
C LYS A 439 -10.27 -8.41 -24.39
N LEU A 440 -9.31 -8.05 -23.53
CA LEU A 440 -8.13 -7.29 -23.92
C LEU A 440 -7.31 -8.07 -24.97
N VAL A 441 -6.96 -7.37 -26.05
CA VAL A 441 -6.13 -7.94 -27.10
C VAL A 441 -4.72 -8.18 -26.55
N LYS A 442 -4.21 -9.41 -26.69
CA LYS A 442 -2.85 -9.73 -26.23
C LYS A 442 -1.82 -8.85 -26.95
N GLY A 443 -0.87 -8.31 -26.20
CA GLY A 443 0.16 -7.43 -26.74
C GLY A 443 -0.21 -5.94 -26.76
N THR A 444 -1.37 -5.53 -26.23
CA THR A 444 -1.77 -4.11 -26.15
C THR A 444 -1.62 -3.51 -24.75
N TYR A 445 -1.63 -4.32 -23.69
CA TYR A 445 -1.31 -3.90 -22.32
C TYR A 445 0.07 -4.43 -21.91
N LEU A 446 1.06 -3.55 -21.77
CA LEU A 446 2.48 -3.92 -21.65
C LEU A 446 3.29 -3.07 -20.66
N PRO A 447 2.75 -2.48 -19.57
CA PRO A 447 3.48 -1.52 -18.74
C PRO A 447 4.77 -2.06 -18.08
N PHE A 448 4.89 -3.38 -17.96
CA PHE A 448 6.09 -4.07 -17.47
C PHE A 448 6.81 -4.89 -18.55
N GLY A 449 6.44 -4.70 -19.82
CA GLY A 449 6.76 -5.60 -20.91
C GLY A 449 6.03 -6.95 -20.81
N ASP A 450 6.50 -7.94 -21.57
CA ASP A 450 6.03 -9.32 -21.52
C ASP A 450 7.16 -10.26 -22.03
N GLY A 451 6.95 -11.57 -21.91
CA GLY A 451 7.88 -12.60 -22.35
C GLY A 451 9.15 -12.70 -21.49
N PRO A 452 10.23 -13.31 -22.00
CA PRO A 452 11.44 -13.58 -21.22
C PRO A 452 12.14 -12.33 -20.64
N ARG A 453 11.94 -11.16 -21.26
CA ARG A 453 12.47 -9.86 -20.83
C ARG A 453 11.49 -9.04 -19.97
N ILE A 454 10.39 -9.63 -19.49
CA ILE A 454 9.46 -8.97 -18.57
C ILE A 454 10.17 -8.43 -17.32
N CYS A 455 9.68 -7.31 -16.77
CA CYS A 455 10.20 -6.72 -15.52
C CYS A 455 10.41 -7.79 -14.44
N ILE A 456 11.62 -7.83 -13.87
CA ILE A 456 11.97 -8.81 -12.82
C ILE A 456 11.31 -8.48 -11.48
N GLY A 457 11.06 -7.20 -11.23
CA GLY A 457 10.56 -6.66 -9.96
C GLY A 457 9.05 -6.42 -9.92
N ILE A 458 8.27 -6.89 -10.91
CA ILE A 458 6.84 -6.57 -11.03
C ILE A 458 6.05 -6.83 -9.73
N ARG A 459 6.20 -8.02 -9.14
CA ARG A 459 5.48 -8.39 -7.91
C ARG A 459 5.96 -7.63 -6.67
N PHE A 460 7.23 -7.24 -6.65
CA PHE A 460 7.78 -6.40 -5.58
C PHE A 460 7.17 -5.00 -5.64
N ALA A 461 7.19 -4.39 -6.83
CA ALA A 461 6.58 -3.08 -7.07
C ALA A 461 5.08 -3.08 -6.79
N GLU A 462 4.33 -4.10 -7.23
CA GLU A 462 2.89 -4.22 -6.94
C GLU A 462 2.59 -4.29 -5.43
N MET A 463 3.39 -5.04 -4.67
CA MET A 463 3.25 -5.14 -3.21
C MET A 463 3.56 -3.80 -2.53
N GLU A 464 4.67 -3.16 -2.89
CA GLU A 464 5.06 -1.84 -2.39
C GLU A 464 3.98 -0.79 -2.68
N MET A 465 3.49 -0.73 -3.93
CA MET A 465 2.48 0.23 -4.34
C MET A 465 1.14 0.01 -3.60
N LYS A 466 0.68 -1.23 -3.50
CA LYS A 466 -0.58 -1.54 -2.82
C LYS A 466 -0.51 -1.19 -1.33
N LEU A 467 0.60 -1.49 -0.67
CA LEU A 467 0.77 -1.12 0.75
C LEU A 467 0.72 0.40 0.93
N ALA A 468 1.48 1.16 0.14
CA ALA A 468 1.49 2.63 0.24
C ALA A 468 0.10 3.24 -0.01
N LEU A 469 -0.59 2.79 -1.06
CA LEU A 469 -1.96 3.25 -1.34
C LEU A 469 -2.93 2.87 -0.24
N PHE A 470 -2.85 1.64 0.28
CA PHE A 470 -3.67 1.19 1.41
C PHE A 470 -3.48 2.11 2.63
N GLU A 471 -2.25 2.35 3.05
CA GLU A 471 -1.94 3.17 4.23
C GLU A 471 -2.44 4.61 4.07
N ILE A 472 -2.22 5.22 2.90
CA ILE A 472 -2.66 6.59 2.60
C ILE A 472 -4.19 6.68 2.56
N LEU A 473 -4.86 5.84 1.76
CA LEU A 473 -6.31 5.92 1.53
C LEU A 473 -7.15 5.52 2.76
N SER A 474 -6.56 4.75 3.69
CA SER A 474 -7.18 4.40 4.96
C SER A 474 -7.29 5.59 5.92
N LYS A 475 -6.38 6.55 5.82
CA LYS A 475 -6.23 7.67 6.77
C LYS A 475 -6.60 9.02 6.14
N PHE A 476 -6.50 9.15 4.82
CA PHE A 476 -6.64 10.42 4.12
C PHE A 476 -7.63 10.36 2.94
N GLU A 477 -8.33 11.47 2.75
CA GLU A 477 -9.04 11.84 1.53
C GLU A 477 -8.12 12.81 0.79
N LEU A 478 -7.90 12.55 -0.50
CA LEU A 478 -7.01 13.37 -1.33
C LEU A 478 -7.84 14.25 -2.26
N GLU A 479 -7.45 15.51 -2.36
CA GLU A 479 -8.08 16.52 -3.22
C GLU A 479 -7.00 17.27 -4.02
N PRO A 480 -7.29 17.75 -5.24
CA PRO A 480 -6.43 18.71 -5.91
C PRO A 480 -6.37 20.03 -5.12
N CYS A 481 -5.26 20.75 -5.22
CA CYS A 481 -5.05 22.07 -4.63
C CYS A 481 -4.69 23.11 -5.69
N GLY A 482 -4.48 24.37 -5.29
CA GLY A 482 -4.16 25.46 -6.22
C GLY A 482 -2.85 25.28 -7.01
N LYS A 483 -1.99 24.33 -6.59
CA LYS A 483 -0.73 23.99 -7.27
C LYS A 483 -0.84 22.75 -8.16
N THR A 484 -1.98 22.06 -8.18
CA THR A 484 -2.17 20.85 -8.98
C THR A 484 -2.37 21.23 -10.45
N ASP A 485 -1.49 20.73 -11.33
CA ASP A 485 -1.65 20.91 -12.78
C ASP A 485 -2.81 20.02 -13.30
N ILE A 486 -3.86 20.65 -13.83
CA ILE A 486 -5.01 19.98 -14.44
C ILE A 486 -5.29 20.62 -15.82
N PRO A 487 -5.08 19.90 -16.95
CA PRO A 487 -4.51 18.56 -17.06
C PRO A 487 -3.01 18.54 -16.72
N LEU A 488 -2.51 17.38 -16.31
CA LEU A 488 -1.10 17.17 -15.97
C LEU A 488 -0.20 17.40 -17.19
N LYS A 489 0.92 18.10 -16.99
CA LYS A 489 1.93 18.34 -18.03
C LYS A 489 3.16 17.48 -17.77
N PHE A 490 3.71 16.89 -18.84
CA PHE A 490 4.93 16.08 -18.75
C PHE A 490 6.18 16.91 -19.00
N ASN A 491 7.26 16.56 -18.30
CA ASN A 491 8.57 17.14 -18.52
C ASN A 491 9.12 16.74 -19.89
N LYS A 492 9.20 17.70 -20.81
CA LYS A 492 9.61 17.46 -22.21
C LYS A 492 11.04 16.99 -22.39
N LYS A 493 11.88 17.13 -21.37
CA LYS A 493 13.32 16.79 -21.40
C LYS A 493 13.63 15.51 -20.64
N ALA A 494 12.66 14.92 -19.95
CA ALA A 494 12.83 13.66 -19.24
C ALA A 494 12.98 12.49 -20.22
N ILE A 495 13.70 11.46 -19.77
CA ILE A 495 13.85 10.19 -20.50
C ILE A 495 12.72 9.20 -20.17
N MET A 496 11.91 9.52 -19.15
CA MET A 496 10.76 8.76 -18.67
C MET A 496 9.55 9.70 -18.54
N VAL A 497 8.36 9.12 -18.43
CA VAL A 497 7.14 9.91 -18.17
C VAL A 497 7.20 10.48 -16.76
N MET A 498 7.39 11.80 -16.66
CA MET A 498 7.48 12.53 -15.40
C MET A 498 6.67 13.82 -15.45
N PRO A 499 6.05 14.25 -14.34
CA PRO A 499 5.36 15.53 -14.27
C PRO A 499 6.35 16.70 -14.41
N GLU A 500 5.94 17.79 -15.06
CA GLU A 500 6.77 18.98 -15.27
C GLU A 500 7.07 19.73 -13.96
N ASN A 501 6.05 19.89 -13.09
CA ASN A 501 6.13 20.69 -11.86
C ASN A 501 5.94 19.86 -10.58
N GLY A 502 6.18 18.55 -10.64
CA GLY A 502 5.77 17.61 -9.58
C GLY A 502 4.25 17.42 -9.55
N ILE A 503 3.75 16.76 -8.50
CA ILE A 503 2.32 16.57 -8.27
C ILE A 503 2.00 17.05 -6.86
N TRP A 504 1.26 18.16 -6.76
CA TRP A 504 0.81 18.70 -5.47
C TRP A 504 -0.60 18.25 -5.19
N LEU A 505 -0.86 17.73 -3.99
CA LEU A 505 -2.18 17.31 -3.53
C LEU A 505 -2.44 17.78 -2.11
N LYS A 506 -3.72 17.95 -1.77
CA LYS A 506 -4.18 18.25 -0.42
C LYS A 506 -4.60 16.97 0.30
N PHE A 507 -4.11 16.80 1.52
CA PHE A 507 -4.41 15.67 2.38
C PHE A 507 -5.41 16.08 3.45
N LYS A 508 -6.57 15.43 3.48
CA LYS A 508 -7.62 15.66 4.47
C LYS A 508 -7.76 14.42 5.33
N GLU A 509 -7.43 14.53 6.62
CA GLU A 509 -7.58 13.40 7.55
C GLU A 509 -9.04 12.93 7.59
N ILE A 510 -9.25 11.65 7.34
CA ILE A 510 -10.53 10.97 7.51
C ILE A 510 -10.52 10.47 8.95
N PHE A 511 -10.83 11.36 9.88
CA PHE A 511 -10.72 11.06 11.30
C PHE A 511 -11.53 9.81 11.70
N ASN A 512 -10.85 8.96 12.46
CA ASN A 512 -11.36 8.37 13.71
C ASN A 512 -10.24 8.40 14.77
N LYS A 513 -9.51 9.52 14.94
CA LYS A 513 -8.70 9.66 16.16
C LYS A 513 -9.66 9.83 17.34
N LEU A 514 -9.56 8.95 18.33
CA LEU A 514 -10.01 9.29 19.67
C LEU A 514 -9.26 10.56 20.09
N THR A 515 -9.98 11.67 20.17
CA THR A 515 -9.43 12.90 20.75
C THR A 515 -9.19 12.69 22.25
N GLU A 516 -8.37 13.53 22.85
CA GLU A 516 -8.21 13.56 24.31
C GLU A 516 -9.57 13.68 25.01
N THR A 517 -10.49 14.47 24.45
CA THR A 517 -11.89 14.56 24.93
C THR A 517 -12.60 13.21 24.89
N HIS A 518 -12.43 12.40 23.83
CA HIS A 518 -13.02 11.06 23.79
C HIS A 518 -12.40 10.15 24.85
N ILE A 519 -11.09 10.22 25.07
CA ILE A 519 -10.41 9.42 26.11
C ILE A 519 -10.92 9.82 27.50
N LEU A 520 -10.96 11.13 27.79
CA LEU A 520 -11.47 11.67 29.05
C LEU A 520 -12.94 11.32 29.26
N ALA A 521 -13.78 11.41 28.21
CA ALA A 521 -15.20 11.04 28.30
C ALA A 521 -15.39 9.54 28.58
N ASN A 522 -14.58 8.66 27.96
CA ASN A 522 -14.62 7.22 28.26
C ASN A 522 -14.14 6.93 29.69
N ALA A 523 -13.06 7.58 30.15
CA ALA A 523 -12.57 7.44 31.52
C ALA A 523 -13.62 7.90 32.54
N PHE A 524 -14.25 9.06 32.31
CA PHE A 524 -15.35 9.57 33.13
C PHE A 524 -16.55 8.62 33.13
N GLY A 525 -16.92 8.07 31.96
CA GLY A 525 -18.00 7.09 31.84
C GLY A 525 -17.74 5.81 32.62
N ILE A 526 -16.52 5.27 32.58
CA ILE A 526 -16.13 4.09 33.38
C ILE A 526 -16.16 4.40 34.88
N PHE A 527 -15.64 5.56 35.30
CA PHE A 527 -15.67 5.98 36.69
C PHE A 527 -17.10 6.10 37.24
N PHE A 528 -17.98 6.79 36.51
CA PHE A 528 -19.39 6.92 36.88
C PHE A 528 -20.11 5.57 36.92
N ALA A 529 -19.91 4.74 35.88
CA ALA A 529 -20.54 3.43 35.81
C ALA A 529 -20.08 2.49 36.94
N GLY A 530 -18.81 2.55 37.36
CA GLY A 530 -18.26 1.71 38.42
C GLY A 530 -18.62 2.15 39.85
N SER A 531 -18.86 3.44 40.08
CA SER A 531 -19.07 3.95 41.46
C SER A 531 -20.51 3.82 41.95
N ASP A 532 -21.47 4.45 41.26
CA ASP A 532 -22.86 4.52 41.75
C ASP A 532 -23.58 3.17 41.63
N THR A 533 -23.29 2.38 40.59
CA THR A 533 -23.99 1.11 40.36
C THR A 533 -23.63 0.06 41.41
N VAL A 534 -22.35 -0.08 41.75
CA VAL A 534 -21.85 -1.04 42.76
C VAL A 534 -22.38 -0.69 44.14
N SER A 535 -22.29 0.59 44.55
CA SER A 535 -22.81 1.04 45.85
C SER A 535 -24.32 0.86 45.98
N THR A 536 -25.06 1.08 44.88
CA THR A 536 -26.51 0.87 44.83
C THR A 536 -26.87 -0.62 45.01
N VAL A 537 -26.22 -1.53 44.28
CA VAL A 537 -26.47 -2.97 44.39
C VAL A 537 -26.12 -3.48 45.79
N LEU A 538 -24.97 -3.06 46.34
CA LEU A 538 -24.59 -3.39 47.71
C LEU A 538 -25.65 -2.94 48.71
N SER A 539 -26.17 -1.71 48.57
CA SER A 539 -27.20 -1.18 49.46
C SER A 539 -28.49 -2.00 49.42
N PHE A 540 -28.96 -2.36 48.23
CA PHE A 540 -30.14 -3.22 48.08
C PHE A 540 -29.91 -4.65 48.60
N CYS A 541 -28.71 -5.21 48.37
CA CYS A 541 -28.34 -6.53 48.90
C CYS A 541 -28.39 -6.52 50.43
N LEU A 542 -27.77 -5.52 51.07
CA LEU A 542 -27.78 -5.36 52.52
C LEU A 542 -29.20 -5.17 53.07
N TYR A 543 -30.06 -4.43 52.36
CA TYR A 543 -31.47 -4.28 52.71
C TYR A 543 -32.21 -5.62 52.71
N GLU A 544 -32.10 -6.41 51.64
CA GLU A 544 -32.76 -7.72 51.56
C GLU A 544 -32.21 -8.70 52.59
N LEU A 545 -30.90 -8.70 52.84
CA LEU A 545 -30.28 -9.53 53.88
C LEU A 545 -30.73 -9.13 55.29
N ALA A 546 -30.97 -7.84 55.56
CA ALA A 546 -31.51 -7.40 56.84
C ALA A 546 -32.96 -7.85 57.05
N LEU A 547 -33.75 -7.95 55.98
CA LEU A 547 -35.13 -8.44 56.05
C LEU A 547 -35.22 -9.98 56.07
N ALA A 548 -34.28 -10.67 55.43
CA ALA A 548 -34.25 -12.12 55.31
C ALA A 548 -33.13 -12.74 56.16
N LYS A 549 -33.35 -12.78 57.47
CA LYS A 549 -32.37 -13.30 58.44
C LYS A 549 -31.85 -14.70 58.11
N ASN A 550 -32.72 -15.60 57.66
CA ASN A 550 -32.34 -16.95 57.24
C ASN A 550 -31.36 -16.97 56.05
N ILE A 551 -31.48 -16.04 55.11
CA ILE A 551 -30.56 -15.91 53.96
C ILE A 551 -29.24 -15.30 54.43
N GLN A 552 -29.30 -14.31 55.32
CA GLN A 552 -28.13 -13.69 55.94
C GLN A 552 -27.30 -14.74 56.69
N ASP A 553 -27.94 -15.57 57.52
CA ASP A 553 -27.27 -16.62 58.29
C ASP A 553 -26.59 -17.65 57.37
N LYS A 554 -27.26 -18.09 56.30
CA LYS A 554 -26.65 -18.97 55.27
C LYS A 554 -25.40 -18.36 54.63
N CYS A 555 -25.42 -17.07 54.29
CA CYS A 555 -24.23 -16.39 53.74
C CYS A 555 -23.07 -16.41 54.76
N ARG A 556 -23.38 -16.18 56.03
CA ARG A 556 -22.37 -16.17 57.10
C ARG A 556 -21.81 -17.55 57.39
N GLU A 557 -22.64 -18.58 57.34
CA GLU A 557 -22.21 -19.98 57.42
C GLU A 557 -21.30 -20.36 56.25
N GLU A 558 -21.64 -19.96 55.02
CA GLU A 558 -20.77 -20.14 53.86
C GLU A 558 -19.42 -19.45 54.07
N ILE A 559 -19.43 -18.18 54.46
CA ILE A 559 -18.21 -17.41 54.72
C ILE A 559 -17.32 -18.12 55.75
N LYS A 560 -17.87 -18.54 56.89
CA LYS A 560 -17.12 -19.29 57.93
C LYS A 560 -16.55 -20.61 57.40
N SER A 561 -17.34 -21.34 56.60
CA SER A 561 -16.91 -22.59 55.99
C SER A 561 -15.75 -22.38 55.03
N GLN A 562 -15.85 -21.36 54.16
CA GLN A 562 -14.81 -21.07 53.17
C GLN A 562 -13.54 -20.51 53.81
N ILE A 563 -13.62 -19.69 54.86
CA ILE A 563 -12.44 -19.22 55.60
C ILE A 563 -11.64 -20.43 56.11
N SER A 564 -12.35 -21.43 56.65
CA SER A 564 -11.72 -22.65 57.15
C SER A 564 -11.09 -23.48 56.03
N LYS A 565 -11.78 -23.64 54.89
CA LYS A 565 -11.27 -24.38 53.72
C LYS A 565 -10.04 -23.73 53.07
N HIS A 566 -9.98 -22.40 53.09
CA HIS A 566 -8.88 -21.61 52.54
C HIS A 566 -7.79 -21.29 53.57
N ASN A 567 -7.78 -21.94 54.74
CA ASN A 567 -6.80 -21.73 55.81
C ASN A 567 -6.65 -20.25 56.22
N GLY A 568 -7.73 -19.48 56.17
CA GLY A 568 -7.74 -18.04 56.48
C GLY A 568 -7.16 -17.12 55.41
N VAL A 569 -6.75 -17.65 54.26
CA VAL A 569 -6.27 -16.84 53.12
C VAL A 569 -7.47 -16.28 52.37
N ILE A 570 -7.52 -14.95 52.22
CA ILE A 570 -8.56 -14.23 51.49
C ILE A 570 -7.95 -13.74 50.18
N ASP A 571 -8.06 -14.54 49.12
CA ASP A 571 -7.60 -14.23 47.78
C ASP A 571 -8.76 -14.25 46.77
N TYR A 572 -8.45 -14.10 45.48
CA TYR A 572 -9.48 -14.17 44.43
C TYR A 572 -10.19 -15.53 44.39
N THR A 573 -9.48 -16.63 44.67
CA THR A 573 -10.02 -17.99 44.69
C THR A 573 -11.06 -18.14 45.80
N PHE A 574 -10.76 -17.62 46.99
CA PHE A 574 -11.71 -17.57 48.10
C PHE A 574 -13.01 -16.85 47.70
N LEU A 575 -12.91 -15.67 47.07
CA LEU A 575 -14.10 -14.91 46.64
C LEU A 575 -14.91 -15.65 45.56
N THR A 576 -14.26 -16.42 44.68
CA THR A 576 -14.97 -17.24 43.69
C THR A 576 -15.73 -18.41 44.32
N ASP A 577 -15.30 -18.90 45.49
CA ASP A 577 -15.91 -20.04 46.18
C ASP A 577 -17.11 -19.67 47.08
N LEU A 578 -17.41 -18.38 47.23
CA LEU A 578 -18.62 -17.86 47.90
C LEU A 578 -19.84 -17.97 46.94
N ASN A 579 -20.28 -19.20 46.72
CA ASN A 579 -21.31 -19.57 45.75
C ASN A 579 -22.73 -19.13 46.16
N TYR A 580 -23.08 -19.23 47.44
CA TYR A 580 -24.37 -18.79 47.94
C TYR A 580 -24.44 -17.25 47.96
N LEU A 581 -23.35 -16.57 48.34
CA LEU A 581 -23.26 -15.12 48.23
C LEU A 581 -23.39 -14.63 46.78
N ASP A 582 -22.84 -15.39 45.81
CA ASP A 582 -23.03 -15.14 44.38
C ASP A 582 -24.51 -15.26 43.95
N MET A 583 -25.23 -16.25 44.47
CA MET A 583 -26.67 -16.41 44.24
C MET A 583 -27.47 -15.23 44.82
N VAL A 584 -27.12 -14.76 46.02
CA VAL A 584 -27.73 -13.59 46.66
C VAL A 584 -27.49 -12.31 45.83
N LEU A 585 -26.26 -12.13 45.32
CA LEU A 585 -25.95 -11.00 44.44
C LEU A 585 -26.74 -11.06 43.14
N LYS A 586 -26.87 -12.24 42.53
CA LYS A 586 -27.67 -12.41 41.31
C LYS A 586 -29.15 -12.12 41.53
N GLU A 587 -29.72 -12.56 42.64
CA GLU A 587 -31.11 -12.25 42.98
C GLU A 587 -31.29 -10.75 43.28
N THR A 588 -30.30 -10.12 43.92
CA THR A 588 -30.30 -8.67 44.10
C THR A 588 -30.28 -7.94 42.75
N LEU A 589 -29.41 -8.34 41.82
CA LEU A 589 -29.34 -7.76 40.48
C LEU A 589 -30.58 -8.05 39.63
N ARG A 590 -31.27 -9.18 39.85
CA ARG A 590 -32.55 -9.47 39.23
C ARG A 590 -33.61 -8.49 39.72
N LYS A 591 -33.76 -8.36 41.04
CA LYS A 591 -34.81 -7.58 41.69
C LYS A 591 -34.57 -6.07 41.63
N TYR A 592 -33.31 -5.64 41.68
CA TYR A 592 -32.90 -4.24 41.67
C TYR A 592 -31.79 -3.98 40.65
N PRO A 593 -32.04 -4.17 39.35
CA PRO A 593 -31.03 -3.89 38.34
C PRO A 593 -30.77 -2.38 38.27
N PRO A 594 -29.51 -1.91 38.42
CA PRO A 594 -29.20 -0.48 38.35
C PRO A 594 -29.65 0.16 37.02
N GLY A 595 -29.50 -0.59 35.91
CA GLY A 595 -30.08 -0.26 34.61
C GLY A 595 -31.40 -0.99 34.40
N TYR A 596 -32.51 -0.27 34.29
CA TYR A 596 -33.86 -0.85 34.17
C TYR A 596 -34.32 -1.08 32.71
N THR A 597 -33.59 -0.55 31.72
CA THR A 597 -33.83 -0.76 30.29
C THR A 597 -32.53 -0.92 29.51
N LEU A 598 -32.58 -1.65 28.40
CA LEU A 598 -31.51 -1.63 27.38
C LEU A 598 -32.05 -0.97 26.11
N SER A 599 -31.30 -0.05 25.53
CA SER A 599 -31.68 0.64 24.29
C SER A 599 -30.77 0.25 23.13
N ARG A 600 -31.35 0.13 21.92
CA ARG A 600 -30.63 -0.10 20.66
C ARG A 600 -31.23 0.76 19.55
N GLN A 601 -30.45 1.00 18.51
CA GLN A 601 -30.95 1.56 17.25
C GLN A 601 -30.57 0.60 16.11
N ALA A 602 -31.52 0.29 15.23
CA ALA A 602 -31.27 -0.60 14.11
C ALA A 602 -30.33 0.06 13.08
N ALA A 603 -29.16 -0.56 12.82
CA ALA A 603 -28.20 -0.05 11.82
C ALA A 603 -28.64 -0.29 10.37
N GLN A 604 -29.52 -1.27 10.17
CA GLN A 604 -30.12 -1.68 8.91
C GLN A 604 -31.51 -2.26 9.18
N THR A 605 -32.35 -2.35 8.15
CA THR A 605 -33.65 -3.03 8.26
C THR A 605 -33.42 -4.50 8.63
N TYR A 606 -34.13 -4.97 9.65
CA TYR A 606 -33.98 -6.31 10.23
C TYR A 606 -35.34 -7.01 10.29
N HIS A 607 -35.43 -8.17 9.63
CA HIS A 607 -36.59 -9.04 9.66
C HIS A 607 -36.42 -10.04 10.81
N VAL A 608 -37.34 -10.04 11.78
CA VAL A 608 -37.28 -10.96 12.92
C VAL A 608 -37.55 -12.38 12.41
N PRO A 609 -36.63 -13.36 12.57
CA PRO A 609 -36.73 -14.66 11.87
C PRO A 609 -37.96 -15.50 12.21
N TYR A 610 -38.61 -15.25 13.34
CA TYR A 610 -39.72 -16.06 13.87
C TYR A 610 -41.02 -15.25 14.04
N ASP A 611 -41.07 -14.03 13.52
CA ASP A 611 -42.22 -13.14 13.61
C ASP A 611 -42.39 -12.39 12.28
N SER A 612 -43.58 -11.86 12.02
CA SER A 612 -43.83 -10.93 10.92
C SER A 612 -43.23 -9.53 11.13
N LEU A 613 -42.68 -9.26 12.31
CA LEU A 613 -42.08 -7.98 12.70
C LEU A 613 -40.86 -7.61 11.85
N VAL A 614 -40.89 -6.39 11.31
CA VAL A 614 -39.77 -5.74 10.61
C VAL A 614 -39.34 -4.51 11.42
N ILE A 615 -38.05 -4.43 11.73
CA ILE A 615 -37.45 -3.28 12.41
C ILE A 615 -36.72 -2.45 11.37
N GLU A 616 -37.16 -1.22 11.14
CA GLU A 616 -36.59 -0.38 10.09
C GLU A 616 -35.24 0.23 10.51
N LYS A 617 -34.39 0.50 9.52
CA LYS A 617 -33.12 1.22 9.75
C LYS A 617 -33.38 2.54 10.49
N GLY A 618 -32.64 2.78 11.56
CA GLY A 618 -32.75 3.96 12.41
C GLY A 618 -33.81 3.87 13.51
N GLN A 619 -34.63 2.82 13.53
CA GLN A 619 -35.64 2.63 14.56
C GLN A 619 -35.00 2.29 15.92
N ASN A 620 -35.46 2.95 16.98
CA ASN A 620 -35.03 2.69 18.36
C ASN A 620 -35.81 1.51 18.94
N ILE A 621 -35.10 0.65 19.66
CA ILE A 621 -35.60 -0.57 20.30
C ILE A 621 -35.30 -0.45 21.79
N ILE A 622 -36.31 -0.71 22.62
CA ILE A 622 -36.17 -0.75 24.08
C ILE A 622 -36.46 -2.17 24.54
N ILE A 623 -35.55 -2.74 25.32
CA ILE A 623 -35.73 -4.00 26.04
C ILE A 623 -36.04 -3.65 27.49
N PRO A 624 -37.25 -3.93 27.99
CA PRO A 624 -37.68 -3.55 29.33
C PRO A 624 -37.12 -4.52 30.37
N LEU A 625 -35.82 -4.41 30.64
CA LEU A 625 -35.04 -5.31 31.50
C LEU A 625 -35.71 -5.52 32.88
N HIS A 626 -36.07 -4.44 33.58
CA HIS A 626 -36.70 -4.56 34.90
C HIS A 626 -38.04 -5.31 34.82
N SER A 627 -38.89 -5.01 33.84
CA SER A 627 -40.16 -5.71 33.65
C SER A 627 -39.96 -7.18 33.31
N LEU A 628 -38.95 -7.50 32.49
CA LEU A 628 -38.59 -8.88 32.14
C LEU A 628 -38.13 -9.68 33.36
N HIS A 629 -37.35 -9.05 34.25
CA HIS A 629 -36.91 -9.64 35.51
C HIS A 629 -38.05 -9.86 36.52
N TYR A 630 -39.17 -9.15 36.35
CA TYR A 630 -40.38 -9.25 37.16
C TYR A 630 -41.51 -10.02 36.48
N ASP A 631 -41.25 -10.60 35.31
CA ASP A 631 -42.27 -11.36 34.59
C ASP A 631 -42.47 -12.72 35.27
N PRO A 632 -43.67 -13.04 35.79
CA PRO A 632 -43.93 -14.32 36.44
C PRO A 632 -43.82 -15.53 35.50
N GLN A 633 -43.84 -15.32 34.17
CA GLN A 633 -43.56 -16.36 33.19
C GLN A 633 -42.13 -16.90 33.32
N TYR A 634 -41.16 -16.03 33.61
CA TYR A 634 -39.75 -16.40 33.71
C TYR A 634 -39.27 -16.51 35.15
N TYR A 635 -39.89 -15.76 36.07
CA TYR A 635 -39.54 -15.72 37.50
C TYR A 635 -40.78 -15.89 38.37
N PRO A 636 -41.16 -17.14 38.73
CA PRO A 636 -42.34 -17.39 39.58
C PRO A 636 -42.25 -16.68 40.93
N ASN A 637 -43.29 -15.95 41.35
CA ASN A 637 -43.27 -15.09 42.56
C ASN A 637 -42.14 -14.03 42.54
N PRO A 638 -42.08 -13.16 41.52
CA PRO A 638 -40.93 -12.29 41.26
C PRO A 638 -40.62 -11.26 42.35
N GLU A 639 -41.59 -10.99 43.24
CA GLU A 639 -41.44 -10.07 44.39
C GLU A 639 -40.67 -10.69 45.57
N VAL A 640 -40.66 -12.02 45.66
CA VAL A 640 -39.98 -12.75 46.73
C VAL A 640 -38.48 -12.77 46.43
N PHE A 641 -37.67 -12.31 47.39
CA PHE A 641 -36.22 -12.39 47.32
C PHE A 641 -35.78 -13.84 47.57
N ASP A 642 -35.46 -14.55 46.49
CA ASP A 642 -35.12 -15.96 46.51
C ASP A 642 -33.81 -16.24 45.76
N PRO A 643 -32.67 -16.35 46.48
CA PRO A 643 -31.38 -16.71 45.90
C PRO A 643 -31.37 -18.08 45.22
N GLU A 644 -32.22 -19.03 45.64
CA GLU A 644 -32.20 -20.41 45.14
C GLU A 644 -32.56 -20.51 43.64
N ARG A 645 -33.18 -19.46 43.07
CA ARG A 645 -33.39 -19.29 41.62
C ARG A 645 -32.09 -19.38 40.81
N PHE A 646 -30.97 -19.04 41.42
CA PHE A 646 -29.65 -19.06 40.79
C PHE A 646 -28.80 -20.25 41.23
N SER A 647 -29.38 -21.24 41.91
CA SER A 647 -28.74 -22.52 42.18
C SER A 647 -28.33 -23.20 40.86
N PRO A 648 -27.31 -24.08 40.86
CA PRO A 648 -26.86 -24.75 39.64
C PRO A 648 -27.99 -25.44 38.87
N GLU A 649 -28.95 -26.03 39.59
CA GLU A 649 -30.11 -26.74 39.04
C GLU A 649 -31.12 -25.79 38.40
N GLU A 650 -31.56 -24.75 39.12
CA GLU A 650 -32.56 -23.79 38.62
C GLU A 650 -31.99 -22.86 37.54
N LYS A 651 -30.72 -22.47 37.66
CA LYS A 651 -30.04 -21.64 36.66
C LYS A 651 -30.05 -22.28 35.27
N SER A 652 -29.98 -23.61 35.19
CA SER A 652 -30.04 -24.34 33.91
C SER A 652 -31.41 -24.26 33.21
N LYS A 653 -32.47 -23.94 33.97
CA LYS A 653 -33.86 -23.81 33.49
C LYS A 653 -34.20 -22.38 33.05
N LEU A 654 -33.35 -21.39 33.36
CA LEU A 654 -33.60 -20.00 32.98
C LEU A 654 -33.58 -19.84 31.46
N VAL A 655 -34.61 -19.19 30.93
CA VAL A 655 -34.71 -18.89 29.50
C VAL A 655 -33.60 -17.91 29.13
N LYS A 656 -32.82 -18.24 28.09
CA LYS A 656 -31.74 -17.37 27.64
C LYS A 656 -32.29 -15.99 27.24
N GLY A 657 -31.64 -14.93 27.70
CA GLY A 657 -32.05 -13.55 27.42
C GLY A 657 -33.05 -12.95 28.41
N THR A 658 -33.42 -13.67 29.48
CA THR A 658 -34.31 -13.12 30.52
C THR A 658 -33.58 -12.56 31.74
N TYR A 659 -32.32 -12.97 31.97
CA TYR A 659 -31.46 -12.40 33.01
C TYR A 659 -30.38 -11.52 32.37
N LEU A 660 -30.55 -10.19 32.41
CA LEU A 660 -29.70 -9.24 31.67
C LEU A 660 -29.15 -8.08 32.51
N PRO A 661 -28.81 -8.22 33.81
CA PRO A 661 -28.41 -7.07 34.65
C PRO A 661 -27.15 -6.34 34.15
N PHE A 662 -26.33 -7.00 33.35
CA PHE A 662 -25.14 -6.44 32.71
C PHE A 662 -25.25 -6.38 31.16
N GLY A 663 -26.43 -6.65 30.60
CA GLY A 663 -26.63 -6.87 29.17
C GLY A 663 -26.09 -8.22 28.69
N ASP A 664 -26.01 -8.40 27.37
CA ASP A 664 -25.46 -9.60 26.71
C ASP A 664 -24.83 -9.23 25.36
N GLY A 665 -24.08 -10.16 24.78
CA GLY A 665 -23.41 -10.04 23.48
C GLY A 665 -22.22 -9.06 23.48
N PRO A 666 -21.84 -8.52 22.31
CA PRO A 666 -20.68 -7.62 22.17
C PRO A 666 -20.78 -6.30 22.93
N ARG A 667 -21.95 -5.99 23.52
CA ARG A 667 -22.22 -4.79 24.33
C ARG A 667 -22.51 -5.16 25.80
N ILE A 668 -22.14 -6.36 26.24
CA ILE A 668 -22.16 -6.72 27.66
C ILE A 668 -21.24 -5.78 28.45
N CYS A 669 -21.59 -5.50 29.70
CA CYS A 669 -20.81 -4.64 30.59
C CYS A 669 -19.34 -5.11 30.64
N ILE A 670 -18.42 -4.22 30.25
CA ILE A 670 -16.98 -4.50 30.26
C ILE A 670 -16.44 -4.68 31.69
N GLY A 671 -17.10 -4.07 32.69
CA GLY A 671 -16.70 -4.07 34.10
C GLY A 671 -17.29 -5.21 34.94
N ILE A 672 -18.05 -6.15 34.36
CA ILE A 672 -18.81 -7.16 35.12
C ILE A 672 -17.97 -7.92 36.14
N ARG A 673 -16.80 -8.44 35.75
CA ARG A 673 -15.93 -9.24 36.64
C ARG A 673 -15.36 -8.41 37.78
N PHE A 674 -15.04 -7.14 37.52
CA PHE A 674 -14.52 -6.23 38.52
C PHE A 674 -15.61 -5.88 39.54
N ALA A 675 -16.81 -5.55 39.07
CA ALA A 675 -17.96 -5.25 39.92
C ALA A 675 -18.36 -6.46 40.79
N GLU A 676 -18.44 -7.66 40.23
CA GLU A 676 -18.78 -8.88 40.98
C GLU A 676 -17.76 -9.16 42.10
N MET A 677 -16.47 -9.01 41.81
CA MET A 677 -15.39 -9.16 42.80
C MET A 677 -15.51 -8.11 43.92
N GLU A 678 -15.67 -6.83 43.56
CA GLU A 678 -15.80 -5.73 44.51
C GLU A 678 -17.02 -5.92 45.44
N MET A 679 -18.17 -6.28 44.87
CA MET A 679 -19.39 -6.51 45.65
C MET A 679 -19.25 -7.70 46.61
N LYS A 680 -18.67 -8.82 46.17
CA LYS A 680 -18.45 -9.99 47.04
C LYS A 680 -17.52 -9.67 48.19
N LEU A 681 -16.41 -8.97 47.92
CA LEU A 681 -15.45 -8.58 48.94
C LEU A 681 -16.08 -7.68 50.00
N ALA A 682 -16.85 -6.66 49.56
CA ALA A 682 -17.53 -5.76 50.48
C ALA A 682 -18.57 -6.47 51.36
N LEU A 683 -19.40 -7.35 50.76
CA LEU A 683 -20.38 -8.13 51.52
C LEU A 683 -19.71 -9.11 52.48
N PHE A 684 -18.63 -9.77 52.05
CA PHE A 684 -17.83 -10.64 52.90
C PHE A 684 -17.32 -9.89 54.15
N GLU A 685 -16.70 -8.72 53.97
CA GLU A 685 -16.17 -7.91 55.08
C GLU A 685 -17.26 -7.48 56.06
N ILE A 686 -18.43 -7.09 55.53
CA ILE A 686 -19.57 -6.67 56.36
C ILE A 686 -20.15 -7.86 57.13
N LEU A 687 -20.48 -8.95 56.44
CA LEU A 687 -21.17 -10.12 57.03
C LEU A 687 -20.26 -10.94 57.96
N SER A 688 -18.94 -10.80 57.82
CA SER A 688 -17.98 -11.39 58.77
C SER A 688 -18.03 -10.72 60.14
N LYS A 689 -18.36 -9.43 60.20
CA LYS A 689 -18.27 -8.60 61.42
C LYS A 689 -19.62 -8.18 61.99
N PHE A 690 -20.65 -8.08 61.14
CA PHE A 690 -21.93 -7.48 61.49
C PHE A 690 -23.13 -8.36 61.13
N GLU A 691 -24.14 -8.30 62.00
CA GLU A 691 -25.49 -8.82 61.82
C GLU A 691 -26.35 -7.60 61.48
N LEU A 692 -27.06 -7.68 60.36
CA LEU A 692 -27.84 -6.58 59.80
C LEU A 692 -29.30 -6.72 60.22
N GLU A 693 -29.86 -5.66 60.77
CA GLU A 693 -31.27 -5.57 61.17
C GLU A 693 -31.91 -4.29 60.60
N PRO A 694 -33.20 -4.30 60.23
CA PRO A 694 -33.92 -3.06 59.98
C PRO A 694 -34.00 -2.22 61.26
N CYS A 695 -34.05 -0.90 61.11
CA CYS A 695 -34.22 0.06 62.20
C CYS A 695 -35.47 0.93 61.98
N GLY A 696 -35.80 1.81 62.93
CA GLY A 696 -36.99 2.66 62.83
C GLY A 696 -37.02 3.64 61.64
N LYS A 697 -35.90 3.79 60.91
CA LYS A 697 -35.80 4.59 59.67
C LYS A 697 -35.85 3.76 58.39
N THR A 698 -35.91 2.43 58.49
CA THR A 698 -35.95 1.54 57.32
C THR A 698 -37.36 1.55 56.72
N ASP A 699 -37.49 1.99 55.47
CA ASP A 699 -38.75 1.89 54.73
C ASP A 699 -39.02 0.43 54.33
N ILE A 700 -40.16 -0.13 54.74
CA ILE A 700 -40.60 -1.49 54.40
C ILE A 700 -42.09 -1.44 54.00
N PRO A 701 -42.46 -1.68 52.72
CA PRO A 701 -41.57 -1.87 51.58
C PRO A 701 -40.81 -0.59 51.20
N LEU A 702 -39.69 -0.76 50.51
CA LEU A 702 -38.88 0.33 49.96
C LEU A 702 -39.72 1.23 49.04
N LYS A 703 -39.56 2.55 49.21
CA LYS A 703 -40.09 3.57 48.30
C LYS A 703 -38.99 4.05 47.38
N PHE A 704 -39.28 4.18 46.09
CA PHE A 704 -38.32 4.62 45.08
C PHE A 704 -38.43 6.12 44.78
N ASN A 705 -37.28 6.74 44.57
CA ASN A 705 -37.20 8.15 44.21
C ASN A 705 -37.71 8.39 42.79
N LYS A 706 -38.88 9.04 42.67
CA LYS A 706 -39.53 9.34 41.39
C LYS A 706 -38.76 10.34 40.50
N LYS A 707 -37.75 11.02 41.05
CA LYS A 707 -36.91 12.01 40.33
C LYS A 707 -35.54 11.43 39.94
N ALA A 708 -35.19 10.23 40.41
CA ALA A 708 -33.91 9.61 40.10
C ALA A 708 -33.94 8.99 38.69
N ILE A 709 -32.80 9.06 38.00
CA ILE A 709 -32.63 8.43 36.68
C ILE A 709 -32.45 6.91 36.83
N MET A 710 -31.85 6.46 37.94
CA MET A 710 -31.65 5.05 38.28
C MET A 710 -32.58 4.62 39.42
N VAL A 711 -32.73 3.31 39.61
CA VAL A 711 -33.51 2.73 40.71
C VAL A 711 -32.83 3.07 42.03
N MET A 712 -33.36 4.06 42.77
CA MET A 712 -32.80 4.54 44.03
C MET A 712 -33.88 4.66 45.11
N PRO A 713 -33.57 4.39 46.38
CA PRO A 713 -34.48 4.61 47.50
C PRO A 713 -34.78 6.10 47.68
N GLU A 714 -36.03 6.45 48.03
CA GLU A 714 -36.47 7.83 48.24
C GLU A 714 -35.76 8.49 49.43
N ASN A 715 -35.58 7.75 50.54
CA ASN A 715 -35.01 8.26 51.79
C ASN A 715 -33.65 7.65 52.15
N GLY A 716 -33.00 6.97 51.20
CA GLY A 716 -31.84 6.11 51.47
C GLY A 716 -32.23 4.79 52.15
N ILE A 717 -31.25 3.89 52.31
CA ILE A 717 -31.41 2.63 53.06
C ILE A 717 -30.71 2.78 54.41
N TRP A 718 -31.49 2.70 55.49
CA TRP A 718 -30.98 2.78 56.86
C TRP A 718 -31.05 1.41 57.51
N LEU A 719 -29.92 0.89 57.98
CA LEU A 719 -29.82 -0.42 58.63
C LEU A 719 -29.07 -0.29 59.95
N LYS A 720 -29.36 -1.18 60.89
CA LYS A 720 -28.63 -1.32 62.14
C LYS A 720 -27.59 -2.42 61.97
N PHE A 721 -26.33 -2.08 62.21
CA PHE A 721 -25.21 -3.02 62.19
C PHE A 721 -24.92 -3.42 63.63
N LYS A 722 -25.15 -4.69 63.95
CA LYS A 722 -24.86 -5.26 65.26
C LYS A 722 -23.58 -6.06 65.15
N GLU A 723 -22.53 -5.60 65.82
CA GLU A 723 -21.26 -6.31 65.85
C GLU A 723 -21.43 -7.70 66.45
N ILE A 724 -20.88 -8.71 65.78
CA ILE A 724 -20.76 -10.05 66.34
C ILE A 724 -19.36 -10.11 66.91
N PHE A 725 -19.25 -10.22 68.23
CA PHE A 725 -17.98 -10.48 68.89
C PHE A 725 -17.37 -11.75 68.25
N SER A 726 -16.25 -11.57 67.56
CA SER A 726 -15.49 -12.61 66.87
C SER A 726 -14.80 -13.55 67.84
#